data_AF-A0A939DUJ9-F1
#
_entry.id   AF-A0A939DUJ9-F1
#
_cell.length_a   1.000
_cell.length_b   1.000
_cell.length_c   1.000
_cell.angle_alpha   90.00
_cell.angle_beta   90.00
_cell.angle_gamma   90.00
#
_symmetry.space_group_name_H-M   'P 1'
#
loop_
_entity.id
_entity.type
_entity.pdbx_description
1 polymer ?
#
loop_
_entity_poly.entity_id
_entity_poly.type
_entity_poly.pdbx_seq_one_letter_code
_entity_poly.pdbx_strand_id
1 'polypeptide(L)'
;MDDPLPQRLSRRIGHDARHRLPAELSPAAPARVGGANSAHRAGAQHREGGALRAFRRPASDLDRCSDGGGDGMLLSERLASEGRVRVYRGVSVVDGTGAERYVADVAVEGARVAAISRTDATDAFDVPPGTVEIDGTALVLAPGLIAEDAAGGSPLVGVTTVSGVHAASVMNVAASGSAHGSAQGSDARAAVPRGGLSLEDAVRLVSAEPAARLGLDLGDAPRGVIRAGAIADLVLFDPTELAPERLRTDLAPVEVLVAGVPVVADGALTGSQPGRMLPASLPPYLATVPAVQHEVYSDRGMFTLRADTPIVADAELTGIARQLGDWLQVGAEGSDASQRPSITLRVSDDVSDDREGFRITVAPTLVEVAGATPEGVFRGAVTLRQLCTPESPVGSELPAGTWTGAPAFGWRGAMLDVARHFRPVDDVRRLIDLLAAHHLNVLHLHLTDDQGWRFEVPGYPRLTEIGAVREATQLGHGPQATVQPGRHEGFYTADELRGLVAYAAERFVTLVPEVELPGHVQAALAAYPELGNTDVSEPATSAWERFGINHRTLAPTQAALDFGYAAIDALCGIFDCEWVGIGGDEVSTQEWTASAAAQERMLQLGLTSVHEVQPWFTRAFVAHVRARGRTALAWDEVLEGDVPDGVRLLAWRGPVAMAEALRRGIPVIGCPDLEAYLDYPQADTVDEPIRVGPPLPIERAYTLRIPDGAVGGQANVWTEHLPTRDRVDFAMFPRLSAIAERLWLGGEPGSFDDFAERLDVHLRRLAAAGVQYRPLDGPRPDQRRPGVPGKPMSIEQRTEIVDELVAGLRR
;
A
#
# COMPACT_ATOMS: atom_id res chain seq x y z
N MET A 1 57.51 -28.54 -35.80
CA MET A 1 56.55 -29.58 -35.41
C MET A 1 55.19 -29.08 -35.85
N ASP A 2 54.84 -29.55 -37.05
CA ASP A 2 53.54 -29.77 -37.69
C ASP A 2 52.41 -28.77 -37.38
N ASP A 3 52.14 -27.78 -38.25
CA ASP A 3 51.30 -27.78 -39.49
C ASP A 3 49.84 -27.29 -39.19
N PRO A 4 49.09 -26.72 -40.15
CA PRO A 4 48.93 -25.26 -40.22
C PRO A 4 47.46 -24.79 -40.44
N LEU A 5 47.27 -23.46 -40.43
CA LEU A 5 46.10 -22.77 -41.02
C LEU A 5 45.98 -23.03 -42.53
N PRO A 6 44.77 -22.83 -43.09
CA PRO A 6 44.61 -22.05 -44.32
C PRO A 6 43.53 -20.95 -44.13
N GLN A 7 43.75 -19.63 -44.31
CA GLN A 7 44.02 -18.87 -45.55
C GLN A 7 43.15 -19.31 -46.74
N ARG A 8 42.51 -18.49 -47.58
CA ARG A 8 42.23 -17.04 -47.75
C ARG A 8 41.58 -16.91 -49.15
N LEU A 9 40.92 -15.76 -49.43
CA LEU A 9 40.78 -15.09 -50.77
C LEU A 9 39.78 -15.70 -51.78
N SER A 10 39.04 -14.97 -52.64
CA SER A 10 39.00 -13.56 -53.09
C SER A 10 37.80 -13.42 -54.09
N ARG A 11 37.14 -12.27 -54.28
CA ARG A 11 37.43 -11.16 -55.24
C ARG A 11 36.32 -10.08 -55.09
N ARG A 12 36.60 -8.78 -54.85
CA ARG A 12 36.93 -7.65 -55.79
C ARG A 12 35.74 -7.28 -56.71
N ILE A 13 35.26 -6.03 -56.93
CA ILE A 13 35.84 -4.68 -57.21
C ILE A 13 34.72 -3.60 -56.97
N GLY A 14 34.93 -2.46 -56.26
CA GLY A 14 35.18 -1.06 -56.75
C GLY A 14 33.87 -0.22 -56.90
N HIS A 15 33.72 1.09 -56.65
CA HIS A 15 34.59 2.28 -56.54
C HIS A 15 33.80 3.48 -55.91
N ASP A 16 34.51 4.37 -55.20
CA ASP A 16 34.37 5.84 -54.98
C ASP A 16 33.02 6.60 -54.90
N ALA A 17 32.88 7.49 -53.88
CA ALA A 17 33.30 8.90 -53.95
C ALA A 17 33.00 9.69 -52.64
N ARG A 18 33.82 10.70 -52.34
CA ARG A 18 33.87 11.49 -51.10
C ARG A 18 33.23 12.90 -51.22
N HIS A 19 33.01 13.48 -50.02
CA HIS A 19 33.12 14.90 -49.63
C HIS A 19 31.95 15.88 -49.93
N ARG A 20 31.41 16.55 -48.90
CA ARG A 20 31.87 17.85 -48.34
C ARG A 20 30.92 18.39 -47.23
N LEU A 21 31.50 18.87 -46.13
CA LEU A 21 31.01 19.90 -45.17
C LEU A 21 31.06 21.31 -45.83
N PRO A 22 30.40 22.41 -45.35
CA PRO A 22 30.65 23.11 -44.04
C PRO A 22 29.40 23.84 -43.41
N ALA A 23 29.25 24.05 -42.09
CA ALA A 23 29.81 25.00 -41.09
C ALA A 23 28.87 26.17 -40.67
N GLU A 24 28.75 26.33 -39.35
CA GLU A 24 28.58 27.51 -38.46
C GLU A 24 27.57 28.65 -38.72
N LEU A 25 26.87 29.08 -37.65
CA LEU A 25 26.93 30.44 -37.06
C LEU A 25 26.03 30.58 -35.81
N SER A 26 26.49 31.34 -34.80
CA SER A 26 25.81 31.71 -33.54
C SER A 26 25.50 33.24 -33.51
N PRO A 27 25.05 33.88 -32.40
CA PRO A 27 23.69 34.39 -32.15
C PRO A 27 23.57 35.93 -32.09
N ALA A 28 22.35 36.49 -32.05
CA ALA A 28 22.11 37.89 -31.65
C ALA A 28 20.68 38.18 -31.17
N ALA A 29 20.58 39.01 -30.13
CA ALA A 29 19.43 39.82 -29.70
C ALA A 29 19.93 41.29 -29.58
N PRO A 30 19.13 42.33 -29.20
CA PRO A 30 17.69 42.60 -29.30
C PRO A 30 17.37 43.98 -29.95
N ALA A 31 16.09 44.35 -30.15
CA ALA A 31 15.69 45.77 -30.30
C ALA A 31 14.22 46.03 -29.93
N ARG A 32 14.01 47.07 -29.09
CA ARG A 32 12.74 47.71 -28.71
C ARG A 32 12.41 48.86 -29.67
N VAL A 33 11.13 49.02 -30.04
CA VAL A 33 10.37 50.29 -30.29
C VAL A 33 8.88 49.86 -30.28
N GLY A 34 7.87 50.43 -29.61
CA GLY A 34 7.64 51.80 -29.13
C GLY A 34 6.56 52.48 -29.99
N GLY A 35 5.27 52.32 -29.68
CA GLY A 35 4.18 53.00 -30.39
C GLY A 35 2.86 52.96 -29.62
N ALA A 36 2.27 54.14 -29.38
CA ALA A 36 1.26 54.44 -28.37
C ALA A 36 -0.16 54.66 -28.94
N ASN A 37 -1.13 54.73 -28.00
CA ASN A 37 -2.48 55.34 -28.07
C ASN A 37 -3.55 54.60 -28.89
N SER A 38 -4.83 54.55 -28.52
CA SER A 38 -5.63 55.20 -27.47
C SER A 38 -7.01 54.55 -27.36
N ALA A 39 -7.63 54.75 -26.20
CA ALA A 39 -8.98 54.42 -25.76
C ALA A 39 -10.13 54.38 -26.79
N HIS A 40 -11.02 53.40 -26.62
CA HIS A 40 -12.46 53.60 -26.75
C HIS A 40 -13.23 52.78 -25.71
N ARG A 41 -13.99 53.49 -24.86
CA ARG A 41 -15.08 52.95 -24.04
C ARG A 41 -16.33 52.78 -24.90
N ALA A 42 -17.00 51.65 -24.77
CA ALA A 42 -18.47 51.47 -24.76
C ALA A 42 -18.77 50.02 -24.34
N GLY A 43 -19.83 49.81 -23.55
CA GLY A 43 -20.05 48.60 -22.74
C GLY A 43 -21.09 47.61 -23.27
N ALA A 44 -21.27 46.53 -22.52
CA ALA A 44 -22.47 45.68 -22.36
C ALA A 44 -22.05 44.49 -21.47
N GLN A 45 -22.45 44.44 -20.19
CA GLN A 45 -23.61 43.69 -19.65
C GLN A 45 -23.56 42.15 -19.78
N HIS A 46 -23.60 41.51 -18.60
CA HIS A 46 -24.02 40.14 -18.25
C HIS A 46 -23.19 38.93 -18.72
N ARG A 47 -22.55 38.22 -17.77
CA ARG A 47 -23.09 37.01 -17.08
C ARG A 47 -22.08 36.47 -16.05
N GLU A 48 -22.65 35.80 -15.05
CA GLU A 48 -22.09 35.38 -13.76
C GLU A 48 -20.94 34.37 -13.87
N GLY A 49 -19.91 34.56 -13.04
CA GLY A 49 -18.92 33.53 -12.69
C GLY A 49 -19.05 33.20 -11.21
N GLY A 50 -19.45 31.97 -10.90
CA GLY A 50 -19.47 31.42 -9.54
C GLY A 50 -18.06 31.04 -9.11
N ALA A 51 -17.56 31.73 -8.09
CA ALA A 51 -16.25 31.50 -7.48
C ALA A 51 -16.32 30.39 -6.43
N LEU A 52 -15.38 29.44 -6.54
CA LEU A 52 -14.91 28.56 -5.46
C LEU A 52 -14.56 29.40 -4.23
N ARG A 53 -15.21 29.14 -3.10
CA ARG A 53 -14.80 29.68 -1.79
C ARG A 53 -14.28 28.55 -0.91
N ALA A 54 -12.96 28.59 -0.72
CA ALA A 54 -12.26 27.97 0.38
C ALA A 54 -12.80 28.49 1.73
N PHE A 55 -12.89 27.59 2.72
CA PHE A 55 -13.09 27.96 4.13
C PHE A 55 -11.91 27.44 4.96
N ARG A 56 -10.99 28.35 5.27
CA ARG A 56 -10.08 28.28 6.45
C ARG A 56 -10.89 28.56 7.71
N ARG A 57 -10.52 27.93 8.83
CA ARG A 57 -10.82 28.42 10.20
C ARG A 57 -9.60 28.26 11.13
N PRO A 58 -9.47 29.11 12.16
CA PRO A 58 -8.21 29.37 12.86
C PRO A 58 -8.00 28.52 14.12
N ALA A 59 -6.73 28.41 14.54
CA ALA A 59 -6.29 27.83 15.80
C ALA A 59 -6.39 28.82 16.98
N SER A 60 -6.84 28.34 18.14
CA SER A 60 -6.39 28.78 19.48
C SER A 60 -7.04 27.97 20.61
N ASP A 61 -6.18 27.48 21.50
CA ASP A 61 -6.32 27.18 22.94
C ASP A 61 -7.45 26.28 23.46
N LEU A 62 -7.06 25.16 24.10
CA LEU A 62 -7.33 24.91 25.52
C LEU A 62 -6.41 23.80 26.08
N ASP A 63 -6.08 23.97 27.35
CA ASP A 63 -4.97 23.42 28.11
C ASP A 63 -5.48 22.36 29.13
N ARG A 64 -4.69 21.28 29.31
CA ARG A 64 -4.54 20.36 30.49
C ARG A 64 -5.54 19.25 30.87
N CYS A 65 -4.96 18.03 30.87
CA CYS A 65 -4.79 17.04 31.96
C CYS A 65 -5.97 16.69 32.89
N SER A 66 -6.33 15.40 32.99
CA SER A 66 -5.69 14.43 33.94
C SER A 66 -6.43 13.08 33.98
N ASP A 67 -5.62 12.01 34.03
CA ASP A 67 -5.76 10.76 34.80
C ASP A 67 -7.13 10.06 34.97
N GLY A 68 -7.17 8.79 34.58
CA GLY A 68 -8.14 7.83 35.10
C GLY A 68 -8.36 6.64 34.18
N GLY A 69 -7.96 5.44 34.61
CA GLY A 69 -8.09 4.21 33.84
C GLY A 69 -9.52 3.78 33.57
N GLY A 70 -9.74 3.27 32.37
CA GLY A 70 -10.90 2.51 31.92
C GLY A 70 -10.55 1.94 30.55
N ASP A 71 -10.57 0.62 30.40
CA ASP A 71 -10.22 -0.11 29.18
C ASP A 71 -11.39 -0.05 28.18
N GLY A 72 -11.89 1.16 27.92
CA GLY A 72 -13.02 1.46 27.03
C GLY A 72 -12.53 1.83 25.64
N MET A 73 -13.24 1.41 24.61
CA MET A 73 -12.88 1.75 23.23
C MET A 73 -13.24 3.22 22.92
N LEU A 74 -12.27 4.02 22.48
CA LEU A 74 -12.40 5.46 22.19
C LEU A 74 -13.05 5.74 20.83
N LEU A 75 -14.21 6.42 20.84
CA LEU A 75 -14.89 6.92 19.63
C LEU A 75 -14.35 8.29 19.19
N SER A 76 -14.48 8.65 17.91
CA SER A 76 -13.97 9.94 17.39
C SER A 76 -14.68 11.16 18.00
N GLU A 77 -13.95 11.99 18.74
CA GLU A 77 -14.42 13.32 19.21
C GLU A 77 -14.86 14.25 18.08
N ARG A 78 -14.13 14.27 16.95
CA ARG A 78 -14.45 15.15 15.82
C ARG A 78 -15.81 14.80 15.22
N LEU A 79 -16.01 13.54 14.85
CA LEU A 79 -17.29 13.06 14.35
C LEU A 79 -18.42 13.22 15.37
N ALA A 80 -18.14 13.09 16.67
CA ALA A 80 -19.13 13.33 17.71
C ALA A 80 -19.55 14.81 17.74
N SER A 81 -18.59 15.73 17.65
CA SER A 81 -18.88 17.16 17.52
C SER A 81 -19.66 17.54 16.25
N GLU A 82 -19.58 16.70 15.20
CA GLU A 82 -20.35 16.81 13.96
C GLU A 82 -21.73 16.13 14.05
N GLY A 83 -22.10 15.51 15.18
CA GLY A 83 -23.35 14.75 15.35
C GLY A 83 -23.37 13.42 14.57
N ARG A 84 -22.19 12.90 14.23
CA ARG A 84 -21.96 11.69 13.40
C ARG A 84 -21.49 10.49 14.21
N VAL A 85 -21.65 10.54 15.53
CA VAL A 85 -21.43 9.40 16.43
C VAL A 85 -22.73 9.09 17.14
N ARG A 86 -23.15 7.82 17.09
CA ARG A 86 -24.37 7.30 17.71
C ARG A 86 -24.05 6.05 18.51
N VAL A 87 -24.64 5.90 19.68
CA VAL A 87 -24.54 4.67 20.48
C VAL A 87 -25.93 4.18 20.82
N TYR A 88 -26.28 3.00 20.31
CA TYR A 88 -27.51 2.29 20.64
C TYR A 88 -27.24 1.41 21.86
N ARG A 89 -27.91 1.68 22.99
CA ARG A 89 -27.70 0.97 24.25
C ARG A 89 -28.72 -0.15 24.42
N GLY A 90 -28.25 -1.36 24.75
CA GLY A 90 -29.10 -2.51 25.09
C GLY A 90 -30.04 -2.99 23.97
N VAL A 91 -29.72 -2.74 22.70
CA VAL A 91 -30.56 -3.14 21.57
C VAL A 91 -30.55 -4.64 21.34
N SER A 92 -31.68 -5.21 20.90
CA SER A 92 -31.72 -6.56 20.34
C SER A 92 -31.25 -6.52 18.88
N VAL A 93 -30.05 -7.03 18.60
CA VAL A 93 -29.43 -7.00 17.28
C VAL A 93 -29.82 -8.25 16.48
N VAL A 94 -30.38 -8.03 15.28
CA VAL A 94 -30.52 -9.05 14.22
C VAL A 94 -29.52 -8.69 13.14
N ASP A 95 -28.42 -9.43 13.05
CA ASP A 95 -27.25 -9.01 12.28
C ASP A 95 -27.31 -9.28 10.77
N GLY A 96 -28.38 -9.89 10.26
CA GLY A 96 -28.55 -10.23 8.85
C GLY A 96 -27.86 -11.51 8.39
N THR A 97 -27.11 -12.21 9.24
CA THR A 97 -26.48 -13.50 8.89
C THR A 97 -27.43 -14.69 8.98
N GLY A 98 -28.57 -14.52 9.67
CA GLY A 98 -29.48 -15.60 10.07
C GLY A 98 -29.09 -16.28 11.39
N ALA A 99 -28.06 -15.79 12.08
CA ALA A 99 -27.73 -16.20 13.44
C ALA A 99 -28.80 -15.74 14.45
N GLU A 100 -28.84 -16.39 15.62
CA GLU A 100 -29.73 -16.01 16.72
C GLU A 100 -29.45 -14.57 17.18
N ARG A 101 -30.50 -13.76 17.32
CA ARG A 101 -30.40 -12.38 17.78
C ARG A 101 -29.83 -12.29 19.20
N TYR A 102 -29.10 -11.22 19.50
CA TYR A 102 -28.44 -11.01 20.78
C TYR A 102 -28.61 -9.57 21.27
N VAL A 103 -28.47 -9.33 22.57
CA VAL A 103 -28.49 -7.97 23.13
C VAL A 103 -27.08 -7.40 23.09
N ALA A 104 -26.94 -6.15 22.65
CA ALA A 104 -25.66 -5.47 22.63
C ALA A 104 -25.81 -3.94 22.66
N ASP A 105 -24.74 -3.27 23.07
CA ASP A 105 -24.52 -1.87 22.71
C ASP A 105 -23.85 -1.79 21.33
N VAL A 106 -24.34 -0.93 20.44
CA VAL A 106 -23.80 -0.74 19.08
C VAL A 106 -23.38 0.70 18.88
N ALA A 107 -22.10 0.92 18.62
CA ALA A 107 -21.54 2.23 18.31
C ALA A 107 -21.42 2.42 16.79
N VAL A 108 -21.94 3.53 16.28
CA VAL A 108 -21.81 3.97 14.88
C VAL A 108 -20.97 5.24 14.85
N GLU A 109 -19.95 5.26 13.99
CA GLU A 109 -19.05 6.39 13.81
C GLU A 109 -18.95 6.72 12.32
N GLY A 110 -19.31 7.94 11.94
CA GLY A 110 -19.26 8.38 10.56
C GLY A 110 -20.24 7.60 9.69
N ALA A 111 -19.72 6.70 8.85
CA ALA A 111 -20.51 5.84 7.97
C ALA A 111 -20.52 4.36 8.38
N ARG A 112 -19.89 4.00 9.50
CA ARG A 112 -19.64 2.60 9.88
C ARG A 112 -20.13 2.26 11.27
N VAL A 113 -20.47 0.99 11.45
CA VAL A 113 -20.56 0.36 12.76
C VAL A 113 -19.15 0.25 13.32
N ALA A 114 -18.82 1.08 14.30
CA ALA A 114 -17.48 1.15 14.90
C ALA A 114 -17.22 -0.05 15.83
N ALA A 115 -18.22 -0.44 16.64
CA ALA A 115 -18.13 -1.61 17.50
C ALA A 115 -19.48 -2.11 17.99
N ILE A 116 -19.45 -3.32 18.55
CA ILE A 116 -20.58 -4.02 19.15
C ILE A 116 -20.11 -4.65 20.46
N SER A 117 -20.74 -4.32 21.59
CA SER A 117 -20.45 -4.87 22.91
C SER A 117 -21.62 -5.73 23.39
N ARG A 118 -21.41 -7.04 23.57
CA ARG A 118 -22.45 -8.01 23.98
C ARG A 118 -22.64 -8.14 25.50
N THR A 119 -21.85 -7.41 26.29
CA THR A 119 -21.88 -7.49 27.76
C THR A 119 -22.55 -6.26 28.35
N ASP A 120 -23.31 -6.46 29.43
CA ASP A 120 -24.01 -5.44 30.25
C ASP A 120 -23.08 -4.40 30.92
N ALA A 121 -21.83 -4.29 30.48
CA ALA A 121 -20.90 -3.26 30.91
C ALA A 121 -21.27 -1.95 30.22
N THR A 122 -22.01 -1.10 30.92
CA THR A 122 -22.37 0.26 30.51
C THR A 122 -21.16 1.13 30.11
N ASP A 123 -19.95 0.73 30.51
CA ASP A 123 -18.68 1.44 30.29
C ASP A 123 -17.83 0.88 29.12
N ALA A 124 -18.41 0.07 28.22
CA ALA A 124 -17.66 -0.56 27.11
C ALA A 124 -17.11 0.45 26.06
N PHE A 125 -17.73 1.62 25.95
CA PHE A 125 -17.33 2.68 25.04
C PHE A 125 -16.99 3.94 25.82
N ASP A 126 -15.86 4.56 25.51
CA ASP A 126 -15.60 5.93 25.95
C ASP A 126 -16.33 6.87 24.98
N VAL A 127 -17.39 7.50 25.48
CA VAL A 127 -18.37 8.25 24.69
C VAL A 127 -18.01 9.75 24.72
N PRO A 128 -17.45 10.30 23.63
CA PRO A 128 -17.03 11.70 23.61
C PRO A 128 -18.25 12.65 23.61
N PRO A 129 -18.08 13.89 24.13
CA PRO A 129 -19.12 14.91 24.09
C PRO A 129 -19.63 15.16 22.66
N GLY A 130 -20.95 15.25 22.50
CA GLY A 130 -21.60 15.39 21.20
C GLY A 130 -22.11 14.08 20.59
N THR A 131 -21.79 12.94 21.19
CA THR A 131 -22.37 11.64 20.82
C THR A 131 -23.87 11.61 21.10
N VAL A 132 -24.64 11.03 20.18
CA VAL A 132 -26.09 10.79 20.35
C VAL A 132 -26.27 9.39 20.93
N GLU A 133 -26.70 9.30 22.19
CA GLU A 133 -27.02 8.02 22.84
C GLU A 133 -28.53 7.73 22.76
N ILE A 134 -28.87 6.49 22.41
CA ILE A 134 -30.25 6.02 22.21
C ILE A 134 -30.48 4.80 23.09
N ASP A 135 -31.48 4.88 23.97
CA ASP A 135 -31.93 3.72 24.75
C ASP A 135 -32.75 2.77 23.86
N GLY A 136 -32.21 1.57 23.64
CA GLY A 136 -32.77 0.55 22.78
C GLY A 136 -33.19 -0.72 23.50
N THR A 137 -33.34 -0.69 24.83
CA THR A 137 -33.62 -1.87 25.68
C THR A 137 -34.84 -2.70 25.25
N ALA A 138 -35.79 -2.11 24.52
CA ALA A 138 -36.99 -2.77 23.99
C ALA A 138 -37.07 -2.77 22.45
N LEU A 139 -36.02 -2.32 21.76
CA LEU A 139 -36.00 -2.11 20.32
C LEU A 139 -35.14 -3.17 19.63
N VAL A 140 -35.43 -3.41 18.36
CA VAL A 140 -34.63 -4.25 17.48
C VAL A 140 -33.84 -3.39 16.52
N LEU A 141 -32.55 -3.68 16.40
CA LEU A 141 -31.65 -3.09 15.41
C LEU A 141 -31.33 -4.13 14.33
N ALA A 142 -31.62 -3.80 13.07
CA ALA A 142 -31.40 -4.68 11.92
C ALA A 142 -30.72 -3.93 10.77
N PRO A 143 -29.98 -4.62 9.87
CA PRO A 143 -29.43 -4.00 8.67
C PRO A 143 -30.55 -3.53 7.75
N GLY A 144 -30.27 -2.46 7.00
CA GLY A 144 -31.18 -1.91 6.00
C GLY A 144 -31.49 -2.90 4.88
N LEU A 145 -32.68 -2.74 4.30
CA LEU A 145 -33.15 -3.58 3.19
C LEU A 145 -32.42 -3.24 1.89
N ILE A 146 -32.09 -4.27 1.12
CA ILE A 146 -31.45 -4.17 -0.19
C ILE A 146 -32.38 -4.84 -1.21
N ALA A 147 -33.02 -4.02 -2.05
CA ALA A 147 -33.95 -4.48 -3.07
C ALA A 147 -33.30 -4.46 -4.47
N GLU A 148 -33.58 -5.49 -5.27
CA GLU A 148 -33.29 -5.52 -6.71
C GLU A 148 -34.45 -4.87 -7.46
N ASP A 149 -34.19 -3.78 -8.21
CA ASP A 149 -35.24 -3.09 -8.97
C ASP A 149 -35.55 -3.88 -10.26
N ALA A 150 -36.74 -4.50 -10.34
CA ALA A 150 -37.10 -5.45 -11.39
C ALA A 150 -37.56 -4.81 -12.73
N ALA A 151 -37.33 -3.50 -12.95
CA ALA A 151 -37.87 -2.77 -14.09
C ALA A 151 -36.78 -2.20 -15.03
N GLY A 152 -36.29 -3.05 -15.93
CA GLY A 152 -35.84 -2.63 -17.27
C GLY A 152 -34.33 -2.48 -17.52
N GLY A 153 -33.74 -3.50 -18.14
CA GLY A 153 -32.84 -3.38 -19.31
C GLY A 153 -31.55 -2.54 -19.27
N SER A 154 -31.19 -1.90 -18.15
CA SER A 154 -29.94 -1.14 -17.97
C SER A 154 -29.23 -1.59 -16.69
N PRO A 155 -27.88 -1.66 -16.66
CA PRO A 155 -27.10 -2.09 -15.50
C PRO A 155 -26.97 -0.97 -14.46
N LEU A 156 -28.08 -0.33 -14.10
CA LEU A 156 -28.12 0.67 -13.04
C LEU A 156 -28.58 -0.03 -11.77
N VAL A 157 -27.62 -0.31 -10.87
CA VAL A 157 -27.93 -0.75 -9.51
C VAL A 157 -28.52 0.45 -8.77
N GLY A 158 -29.85 0.56 -8.81
CA GLY A 158 -30.57 1.37 -7.84
C GLY A 158 -30.46 0.67 -6.49
N VAL A 159 -29.55 1.11 -5.63
CA VAL A 159 -29.76 0.88 -4.20
C VAL A 159 -30.91 1.80 -3.83
N THR A 160 -32.13 1.31 -3.97
CA THR A 160 -33.30 1.94 -3.38
C THR A 160 -33.16 1.71 -1.88
N THR A 161 -32.30 2.49 -1.22
CA THR A 161 -32.33 2.60 0.23
C THR A 161 -33.71 3.12 0.56
N VAL A 162 -34.52 2.20 1.04
CA VAL A 162 -35.94 2.33 1.26
C VAL A 162 -36.27 3.71 1.79
N SER A 163 -36.93 4.54 0.97
CA SER A 163 -37.76 5.61 1.52
C SER A 163 -38.72 4.91 2.49
N GLY A 164 -38.79 5.37 3.75
CA GLY A 164 -39.32 4.61 4.90
C GLY A 164 -40.68 3.89 4.71
N VAL A 165 -41.41 4.22 3.64
CA VAL A 165 -42.63 3.58 3.15
C VAL A 165 -42.44 2.12 2.69
N HIS A 166 -41.29 1.70 2.13
CA HIS A 166 -41.14 0.32 1.59
C HIS A 166 -40.62 -0.73 2.61
N ALA A 167 -40.13 -0.31 3.79
CA ALA A 167 -39.61 -1.24 4.81
C ALA A 167 -40.71 -2.10 5.43
N ALA A 168 -41.91 -1.49 5.52
CA ALA A 168 -43.15 -2.13 5.93
C ALA A 168 -43.53 -3.34 5.05
N SER A 169 -43.27 -3.30 3.74
CA SER A 169 -43.79 -4.31 2.81
C SER A 169 -43.00 -5.62 2.77
N VAL A 170 -41.75 -5.63 3.21
CA VAL A 170 -40.90 -6.84 3.21
C VAL A 170 -40.98 -7.56 4.57
N MET A 171 -41.01 -6.81 5.68
CA MET A 171 -41.30 -7.35 7.02
C MET A 171 -42.71 -7.99 7.10
N ASN A 172 -43.64 -7.60 6.21
CA ASN A 172 -44.95 -8.23 6.00
C ASN A 172 -44.91 -9.72 5.63
N VAL A 173 -43.85 -10.19 4.95
CA VAL A 173 -43.73 -11.59 4.52
C VAL A 173 -43.30 -12.49 5.67
N ALA A 174 -42.52 -11.97 6.61
CA ALA A 174 -41.98 -12.70 7.76
C ALA A 174 -43.05 -13.04 8.81
N ALA A 175 -43.94 -12.09 9.10
CA ALA A 175 -44.88 -12.19 10.23
C ALA A 175 -46.20 -12.92 9.91
N SER A 176 -46.57 -13.08 8.63
CA SER A 176 -47.91 -13.57 8.25
C SER A 176 -47.96 -15.04 7.82
N GLY A 177 -46.82 -15.72 7.60
CA GLY A 177 -46.76 -17.13 7.18
C GLY A 177 -47.58 -17.47 5.91
N SER A 178 -48.11 -16.48 5.20
CA SER A 178 -49.04 -16.66 4.09
C SER A 178 -48.63 -15.79 2.91
N ALA A 179 -48.15 -16.46 1.85
CA ALA A 179 -47.93 -15.83 0.56
C ALA A 179 -49.29 -15.60 -0.12
N HIS A 180 -49.82 -14.37 -0.08
CA HIS A 180 -50.86 -13.92 -1.02
C HIS A 180 -50.34 -12.70 -1.80
N GLY A 181 -50.22 -12.89 -3.12
CA GLY A 181 -49.41 -12.13 -4.09
C GLY A 181 -49.76 -10.64 -4.29
N SER A 182 -48.97 -9.89 -5.06
CA SER A 182 -48.62 -10.20 -6.45
C SER A 182 -47.30 -9.53 -6.90
N ALA A 183 -46.34 -10.34 -7.31
CA ALA A 183 -45.23 -9.93 -8.18
C ALA A 183 -45.21 -10.94 -9.33
N GLN A 184 -45.69 -10.54 -10.50
CA GLN A 184 -45.51 -11.31 -11.73
C GLN A 184 -44.13 -10.96 -12.30
N GLY A 185 -43.15 -11.81 -11.99
CA GLY A 185 -41.82 -11.79 -12.57
C GLY A 185 -41.17 -13.13 -12.23
N SER A 186 -40.95 -13.96 -13.24
CA SER A 186 -40.26 -15.24 -13.11
C SER A 186 -38.78 -14.99 -12.89
N ASP A 187 -38.25 -15.33 -11.71
CA ASP A 187 -37.03 -16.15 -11.56
C ASP A 187 -36.70 -16.43 -10.08
N ALA A 188 -36.16 -17.63 -9.84
CA ALA A 188 -35.63 -18.18 -8.59
C ALA A 188 -36.51 -18.06 -7.32
N ARG A 189 -37.53 -18.93 -7.20
CA ARG A 189 -38.17 -19.21 -5.91
C ARG A 189 -37.20 -19.92 -4.97
N ALA A 190 -36.61 -19.21 -4.01
CA ALA A 190 -36.22 -19.83 -2.75
C ALA A 190 -37.49 -20.43 -2.13
N ALA A 191 -37.52 -21.74 -1.92
CA ALA A 191 -38.68 -22.43 -1.38
C ALA A 191 -38.89 -22.00 0.07
N VAL A 192 -39.83 -21.06 0.31
CA VAL A 192 -40.24 -20.69 1.67
C VAL A 192 -40.72 -21.95 2.39
N PRO A 193 -40.11 -22.34 3.53
CA PRO A 193 -40.54 -23.50 4.30
C PRO A 193 -42.02 -23.36 4.69
N ARG A 194 -42.78 -24.46 4.67
CA ARG A 194 -44.23 -24.50 4.98
C ARG A 194 -44.58 -24.20 6.46
N GLY A 195 -43.73 -23.48 7.19
CA GLY A 195 -43.87 -23.18 8.63
C GLY A 195 -43.65 -21.71 9.04
N GLY A 196 -43.57 -20.77 8.09
CA GLY A 196 -43.21 -19.37 8.37
C GLY A 196 -41.69 -19.14 8.37
N LEU A 197 -41.27 -17.89 8.32
CA LEU A 197 -39.86 -17.48 8.40
C LEU A 197 -39.60 -16.85 9.77
N SER A 198 -38.44 -17.12 10.39
CA SER A 198 -38.01 -16.35 11.56
C SER A 198 -37.69 -14.90 11.15
N LEU A 199 -37.62 -13.99 12.12
CA LEU A 199 -37.19 -12.61 11.85
C LEU A 199 -35.76 -12.60 11.30
N GLU A 200 -34.90 -13.46 11.82
CA GLU A 200 -33.49 -13.61 11.44
C GLU A 200 -33.36 -14.10 9.98
N ASP A 201 -34.11 -15.13 9.58
CA ASP A 201 -34.14 -15.62 8.20
C ASP A 201 -34.75 -14.59 7.25
N ALA A 202 -35.80 -13.91 7.69
CA ALA A 202 -36.41 -12.86 6.90
C ALA A 202 -35.44 -11.71 6.64
N VAL A 203 -34.75 -11.20 7.68
CA VAL A 203 -33.74 -10.15 7.55
C VAL A 203 -32.59 -10.62 6.66
N ARG A 204 -32.08 -11.86 6.79
CA ARG A 204 -31.03 -12.40 5.90
C ARG A 204 -31.41 -12.36 4.43
N LEU A 205 -32.62 -12.83 4.09
CA LEU A 205 -33.13 -12.93 2.71
C LEU A 205 -33.25 -11.56 2.01
N VAL A 206 -33.31 -10.47 2.77
CA VAL A 206 -33.67 -9.13 2.28
C VAL A 206 -32.55 -8.10 2.50
N SER A 207 -31.45 -8.53 3.12
CA SER A 207 -30.27 -7.71 3.40
C SER A 207 -29.00 -8.42 2.92
N ALA A 208 -28.43 -9.33 3.72
CA ALA A 208 -27.16 -9.99 3.44
C ALA A 208 -27.13 -10.80 2.13
N GLU A 209 -28.18 -11.57 1.81
CA GLU A 209 -28.21 -12.37 0.57
C GLU A 209 -28.27 -11.50 -0.70
N PRO A 210 -29.15 -10.49 -0.79
CA PRO A 210 -29.06 -9.49 -1.87
C PRO A 210 -27.72 -8.75 -1.90
N ALA A 211 -27.16 -8.35 -0.75
CA ALA A 211 -25.85 -7.68 -0.70
C ALA A 211 -24.75 -8.55 -1.32
N ALA A 212 -24.69 -9.83 -0.94
CA ALA A 212 -23.71 -10.77 -1.47
C ALA A 212 -23.89 -10.99 -2.98
N ARG A 213 -25.14 -11.18 -3.44
CA ARG A 213 -25.44 -11.35 -4.88
C ARG A 213 -25.09 -10.13 -5.72
N LEU A 214 -25.29 -8.93 -5.17
CA LEU A 214 -24.98 -7.66 -5.83
C LEU A 214 -23.52 -7.22 -5.67
N GLY A 215 -22.67 -7.99 -4.98
CA GLY A 215 -21.27 -7.65 -4.72
C GLY A 215 -21.08 -6.46 -3.77
N LEU A 216 -22.08 -6.16 -2.93
CA LEU A 216 -22.06 -5.08 -1.95
C LEU A 216 -21.49 -5.49 -0.59
N ASP A 217 -21.15 -6.76 -0.41
CA ASP A 217 -20.38 -7.27 0.74
C ASP A 217 -18.88 -6.95 0.54
N LEU A 218 -18.56 -5.66 0.57
CA LEU A 218 -17.23 -5.14 0.30
C LEU A 218 -16.33 -5.34 1.51
N GLY A 219 -15.73 -6.51 1.72
CA GLY A 219 -14.60 -6.74 2.63
C GLY A 219 -14.61 -5.95 3.96
N ASP A 220 -13.97 -4.77 3.98
CA ASP A 220 -13.90 -3.87 5.14
C ASP A 220 -15.20 -3.08 5.40
N ALA A 221 -16.01 -2.81 4.38
CA ALA A 221 -17.28 -2.09 4.35
C ALA A 221 -18.48 -2.96 3.90
N PRO A 222 -18.72 -4.12 4.53
CA PRO A 222 -19.82 -5.00 4.14
C PRO A 222 -21.16 -4.28 4.29
N ARG A 223 -22.11 -4.61 3.42
CA ARG A 223 -23.52 -4.20 3.52
C ARG A 223 -24.42 -5.38 3.80
N GLY A 224 -25.60 -5.10 4.36
CA GLY A 224 -26.60 -6.11 4.68
C GLY A 224 -26.32 -6.92 5.94
N VAL A 225 -25.29 -6.57 6.71
CA VAL A 225 -24.97 -7.19 8.01
C VAL A 225 -24.64 -6.14 9.08
N ILE A 226 -24.80 -6.51 10.36
CA ILE A 226 -24.35 -5.69 11.50
C ILE A 226 -23.13 -6.36 12.13
N ARG A 227 -21.94 -5.84 11.80
CA ARG A 227 -20.67 -6.18 12.44
C ARG A 227 -19.76 -4.96 12.48
N ALA A 228 -18.76 -4.97 13.35
CA ALA A 228 -17.75 -3.91 13.33
C ALA A 228 -17.12 -3.79 11.93
N GLY A 229 -17.01 -2.55 11.43
CA GLY A 229 -16.59 -2.22 10.07
C GLY A 229 -17.73 -2.09 9.06
N ALA A 230 -18.91 -2.69 9.29
CA ALA A 230 -20.03 -2.64 8.36
C ALA A 230 -20.49 -1.21 8.07
N ILE A 231 -20.94 -0.95 6.85
CA ILE A 231 -21.63 0.32 6.54
C ILE A 231 -22.88 0.39 7.42
N ALA A 232 -23.05 1.52 8.10
CA ALA A 232 -24.17 1.76 9.00
C ALA A 232 -25.46 2.11 8.22
N ASP A 233 -25.91 1.18 7.39
CA ASP A 233 -27.27 1.13 6.86
C ASP A 233 -28.12 0.36 7.88
N LEU A 234 -28.72 1.06 8.84
CA LEU A 234 -29.35 0.44 10.01
C LEU A 234 -30.80 0.91 10.17
N VAL A 235 -31.66 0.02 10.66
CA VAL A 235 -33.04 0.30 11.00
C VAL A 235 -33.28 -0.09 12.45
N LEU A 236 -33.72 0.87 13.26
CA LEU A 236 -34.16 0.67 14.63
C LEU A 236 -35.69 0.70 14.68
N PHE A 237 -36.33 -0.33 15.22
CA PHE A 237 -37.79 -0.43 15.27
C PHE A 237 -38.30 -1.12 16.53
N ASP A 238 -39.55 -0.85 16.89
CA ASP A 238 -40.25 -1.54 17.97
C ASP A 238 -40.82 -2.89 17.47
N PRO A 239 -40.37 -4.04 18.01
CA PRO A 239 -40.85 -5.34 17.58
C PRO A 239 -42.33 -5.60 17.92
N THR A 240 -42.94 -4.85 18.85
CA THR A 240 -44.35 -5.00 19.22
C THR A 240 -45.30 -4.41 18.19
N GLU A 241 -44.81 -3.51 17.32
CA GLU A 241 -45.56 -3.01 16.17
C GLU A 241 -45.69 -4.05 15.04
N LEU A 242 -44.86 -5.10 15.06
CA LEU A 242 -44.93 -6.26 14.15
C LEU A 242 -46.03 -7.25 14.58
N ALA A 243 -47.29 -6.80 14.69
CA ALA A 243 -48.41 -7.70 14.94
C ALA A 243 -48.99 -8.24 13.61
N PRO A 244 -49.35 -9.54 13.49
CA PRO A 244 -49.88 -10.14 12.25
C PRO A 244 -51.06 -9.39 11.61
N GLU A 245 -51.82 -8.66 12.43
CA GLU A 245 -53.06 -7.97 12.06
C GLU A 245 -52.85 -6.49 11.69
N ARG A 246 -51.68 -5.89 11.99
CA ARG A 246 -51.36 -4.47 11.76
C ARG A 246 -50.47 -4.23 10.53
N LEU A 247 -50.16 -5.27 9.77
CA LEU A 247 -49.24 -5.31 8.62
C LEU A 247 -49.79 -4.66 7.33
N ARG A 248 -50.55 -3.56 7.45
CA ARG A 248 -50.94 -2.73 6.33
C ARG A 248 -50.32 -1.35 6.47
N THR A 249 -49.35 -1.12 5.60
CA THR A 249 -48.75 0.13 5.11
C THR A 249 -47.77 0.92 5.97
N ASP A 250 -47.74 0.82 7.31
CA ASP A 250 -46.96 1.79 8.09
C ASP A 250 -46.22 1.15 9.27
N LEU A 251 -45.06 0.53 9.02
CA LEU A 251 -44.03 0.44 10.07
C LEU A 251 -43.40 1.84 10.19
N ALA A 252 -43.48 2.45 11.37
CA ALA A 252 -42.77 3.70 11.65
C ALA A 252 -41.43 3.36 12.31
N PRO A 253 -40.31 3.25 11.56
CA PRO A 253 -39.03 3.00 12.19
C PRO A 253 -38.70 4.14 13.17
N VAL A 254 -38.17 3.79 14.34
CA VAL A 254 -37.73 4.76 15.35
C VAL A 254 -36.58 5.58 14.79
N GLU A 255 -35.62 4.91 14.15
CA GLU A 255 -34.53 5.55 13.42
C GLU A 255 -34.15 4.72 12.18
N VAL A 256 -33.72 5.41 11.13
CA VAL A 256 -33.10 4.79 9.96
C VAL A 256 -31.82 5.55 9.65
N LEU A 257 -30.71 4.83 9.65
CA LEU A 257 -29.42 5.32 9.18
C LEU A 257 -29.15 4.80 7.77
N VAL A 258 -28.63 5.66 6.91
CA VAL A 258 -28.07 5.30 5.60
C VAL A 258 -26.65 5.83 5.53
N ALA A 259 -25.68 4.92 5.46
CA ALA A 259 -24.26 5.20 5.63
C ALA A 259 -23.99 6.10 6.85
N GLY A 260 -24.61 5.76 7.99
CA GLY A 260 -24.47 6.48 9.27
C GLY A 260 -25.16 7.84 9.34
N VAL A 261 -25.82 8.29 8.27
CA VAL A 261 -26.59 9.53 8.25
C VAL A 261 -28.07 9.22 8.55
N PRO A 262 -28.69 9.87 9.56
CA PRO A 262 -30.09 9.63 9.88
C PRO A 262 -31.00 10.20 8.78
N VAL A 263 -31.83 9.34 8.19
CA VAL A 263 -32.90 9.70 7.24
C VAL A 263 -34.27 9.68 7.92
N VAL A 264 -34.42 8.88 8.97
CA VAL A 264 -35.52 8.93 9.95
C VAL A 264 -34.89 9.06 11.33
N ALA A 265 -35.40 9.98 12.15
CA ALA A 265 -35.04 10.11 13.56
C ALA A 265 -36.30 10.42 14.38
N ASP A 266 -36.46 9.77 15.53
CA ASP A 266 -37.65 9.84 16.39
C ASP A 266 -38.97 9.60 15.61
N GLY A 267 -38.95 8.66 14.66
CA GLY A 267 -40.10 8.35 13.80
C GLY A 267 -40.43 9.39 12.72
N ALA A 268 -39.62 10.45 12.58
CA ALA A 268 -39.83 11.51 11.60
C ALA A 268 -38.72 11.56 10.53
N LEU A 269 -39.10 11.87 9.29
CA LEU A 269 -38.12 12.09 8.21
C LEU A 269 -37.24 13.31 8.51
N THR A 270 -35.93 13.14 8.40
CA THR A 270 -34.96 14.22 8.63
C THR A 270 -34.80 15.16 7.43
N GLY A 271 -35.22 14.70 6.24
CA GLY A 271 -35.00 15.39 4.96
C GLY A 271 -33.61 15.15 4.36
N SER A 272 -32.73 14.42 5.06
CA SER A 272 -31.42 14.03 4.55
C SER A 272 -31.55 13.05 3.38
N GLN A 273 -30.75 13.25 2.33
CA GLN A 273 -30.64 12.32 1.19
C GLN A 273 -29.21 11.77 1.06
N PRO A 274 -28.72 11.04 2.09
CA PRO A 274 -27.45 10.34 2.02
C PRO A 274 -27.58 9.19 1.03
N GLY A 275 -26.86 9.27 -0.08
CA GLY A 275 -26.93 8.22 -1.10
C GLY A 275 -26.17 8.66 -2.34
N ARG A 276 -25.32 7.75 -2.83
CA ARG A 276 -24.83 7.76 -4.19
C ARG A 276 -25.24 6.43 -4.81
N MET A 277 -25.59 6.44 -6.09
CA MET A 277 -25.78 5.20 -6.83
C MET A 277 -24.49 4.37 -6.68
N LEU A 278 -24.59 3.17 -6.13
CA LEU A 278 -23.45 2.27 -6.07
C LEU A 278 -23.31 1.65 -7.45
N PRO A 279 -22.21 1.86 -8.18
CA PRO A 279 -21.99 1.10 -9.40
C PRO A 279 -21.96 -0.38 -9.05
N ALA A 280 -22.42 -1.24 -9.97
CA ALA A 280 -22.20 -2.67 -9.83
C ALA A 280 -20.69 -2.90 -9.66
N SER A 281 -20.27 -3.70 -8.67
CA SER A 281 -18.86 -3.96 -8.45
C SER A 281 -18.25 -4.51 -9.73
N LEU A 282 -17.10 -3.97 -10.14
CA LEU A 282 -16.41 -4.43 -11.34
C LEU A 282 -16.11 -5.94 -11.20
N PRO A 283 -16.41 -6.77 -12.22
CA PRO A 283 -16.06 -8.19 -12.17
C PRO A 283 -14.56 -8.40 -11.92
N PRO A 284 -14.13 -9.43 -11.15
CA PRO A 284 -12.71 -9.63 -10.83
C PRO A 284 -11.79 -9.69 -12.05
N TYR A 285 -12.27 -10.26 -13.16
CA TYR A 285 -11.52 -10.36 -14.43
C TYR A 285 -11.27 -9.01 -15.13
N LEU A 286 -11.91 -7.92 -14.70
CA LEU A 286 -11.63 -6.55 -15.15
C LEU A 286 -10.91 -5.73 -14.07
N ALA A 287 -10.75 -6.27 -12.86
CA ALA A 287 -10.28 -5.54 -11.69
C ALA A 287 -8.87 -5.95 -11.27
N THR A 288 -7.94 -6.10 -12.22
CA THR A 288 -6.54 -6.41 -11.89
C THR A 288 -5.84 -5.19 -11.32
N VAL A 289 -4.93 -5.41 -10.37
CA VAL A 289 -4.03 -4.41 -9.82
C VAL A 289 -2.62 -5.00 -9.77
N PRO A 290 -1.69 -4.51 -10.61
CA PRO A 290 -1.85 -3.41 -11.55
C PRO A 290 -2.77 -3.74 -12.74
N ALA A 291 -3.25 -2.70 -13.42
CA ALA A 291 -4.04 -2.83 -14.64
C ALA A 291 -3.27 -3.55 -15.76
N VAL A 292 -3.95 -4.47 -16.45
CA VAL A 292 -3.43 -5.17 -17.63
C VAL A 292 -4.39 -4.99 -18.80
N GLN A 293 -3.85 -5.04 -20.02
CA GLN A 293 -4.66 -4.96 -21.23
C GLN A 293 -5.51 -6.21 -21.35
N HIS A 294 -6.74 -6.06 -21.81
CA HIS A 294 -7.65 -7.19 -21.98
C HIS A 294 -8.64 -6.97 -23.13
N GLU A 295 -9.12 -8.08 -23.70
CA GLU A 295 -10.19 -8.14 -24.69
C GLU A 295 -11.12 -9.31 -24.32
N VAL A 296 -12.41 -9.05 -24.14
CA VAL A 296 -13.41 -10.05 -23.72
C VAL A 296 -14.39 -10.34 -24.85
N TYR A 297 -14.62 -11.64 -25.13
CA TYR A 297 -15.52 -12.14 -26.17
C TYR A 297 -16.82 -12.66 -25.57
N SER A 298 -17.82 -11.78 -25.40
CA SER A 298 -19.08 -12.09 -24.72
C SER A 298 -19.95 -13.16 -25.43
N ASP A 299 -19.65 -13.48 -26.69
CA ASP A 299 -20.36 -14.46 -27.51
C ASP A 299 -19.76 -15.89 -27.44
N ARG A 300 -18.61 -16.08 -26.77
CA ARG A 300 -17.82 -17.32 -26.86
C ARG A 300 -17.85 -18.21 -25.61
N GLY A 301 -18.78 -17.95 -24.69
CA GLY A 301 -18.96 -18.75 -23.46
C GLY A 301 -17.91 -18.45 -22.38
N MET A 302 -17.97 -19.21 -21.28
CA MET A 302 -17.14 -19.00 -20.09
C MET A 302 -16.42 -20.28 -19.69
N PHE A 303 -15.24 -20.13 -19.11
CA PHE A 303 -14.50 -21.18 -18.42
C PHE A 303 -14.89 -21.19 -16.94
N THR A 304 -15.37 -22.32 -16.44
CA THR A 304 -15.67 -22.48 -15.00
C THR A 304 -14.48 -23.13 -14.29
N LEU A 305 -13.87 -22.42 -13.34
CA LEU A 305 -12.81 -22.97 -12.52
C LEU A 305 -13.39 -23.94 -11.48
N ARG A 306 -13.01 -25.22 -11.56
CA ARG A 306 -13.43 -26.28 -10.63
C ARG A 306 -12.25 -26.77 -9.79
N ALA A 307 -12.52 -27.32 -8.61
CA ALA A 307 -11.49 -27.89 -7.73
C ALA A 307 -10.67 -29.02 -8.41
N ASP A 308 -11.26 -29.71 -9.39
CA ASP A 308 -10.60 -30.77 -10.18
C ASP A 308 -10.02 -30.29 -11.52
N THR A 309 -9.92 -28.97 -11.74
CA THR A 309 -9.30 -28.39 -12.95
C THR A 309 -7.79 -28.69 -12.92
N PRO A 310 -7.26 -29.50 -13.86
CA PRO A 310 -5.84 -29.81 -13.88
C PRO A 310 -5.01 -28.61 -14.37
N ILE A 311 -3.82 -28.46 -13.78
CA ILE A 311 -2.78 -27.56 -14.28
C ILE A 311 -1.73 -28.39 -15.01
N VAL A 312 -1.50 -28.07 -16.28
CA VAL A 312 -0.47 -28.69 -17.12
C VAL A 312 0.64 -27.68 -17.32
N ALA A 313 1.89 -28.08 -17.12
CA ALA A 313 3.02 -27.19 -17.24
C ALA A 313 4.25 -27.94 -17.74
N ASP A 314 5.14 -27.22 -18.43
CA ASP A 314 6.47 -27.73 -18.76
C ASP A 314 7.29 -28.00 -17.48
N ALA A 315 8.31 -28.86 -17.59
CA ALA A 315 9.11 -29.27 -16.43
C ALA A 315 9.75 -28.08 -15.68
N GLU A 316 10.15 -27.03 -16.39
CA GLU A 316 10.72 -25.82 -15.79
C GLU A 316 9.70 -24.95 -15.04
N LEU A 317 8.40 -25.16 -15.29
CA LEU A 317 7.29 -24.39 -14.72
C LEU A 317 6.59 -25.11 -13.56
N THR A 318 7.08 -26.28 -13.15
CA THR A 318 6.42 -27.11 -12.11
C THR A 318 6.29 -26.37 -10.76
N GLY A 319 7.28 -25.54 -10.39
CA GLY A 319 7.20 -24.70 -9.20
C GLY A 319 6.05 -23.69 -9.27
N ILE A 320 5.90 -23.03 -10.42
CA ILE A 320 4.83 -22.06 -10.69
C ILE A 320 3.47 -22.76 -10.73
N ALA A 321 3.38 -23.93 -11.36
CA ALA A 321 2.16 -24.73 -11.43
C ALA A 321 1.64 -25.13 -10.04
N ARG A 322 2.54 -25.60 -9.16
CA ARG A 322 2.21 -25.92 -7.76
C ARG A 322 1.69 -24.70 -7.02
N GLN A 323 2.40 -23.58 -7.12
CA GLN A 323 2.02 -22.33 -6.46
C GLN A 323 0.68 -21.79 -6.96
N LEU A 324 0.42 -21.86 -8.27
CA LEU A 324 -0.87 -21.52 -8.85
C LEU A 324 -1.99 -22.46 -8.37
N GLY A 325 -1.70 -23.77 -8.27
CA GLY A 325 -2.63 -24.76 -7.71
C GLY A 325 -3.05 -24.42 -6.28
N ASP A 326 -2.07 -24.07 -5.44
CA ASP A 326 -2.31 -23.64 -4.05
C ASP A 326 -3.15 -22.35 -4.01
N TRP A 327 -2.85 -21.38 -4.86
CA TRP A 327 -3.61 -20.11 -4.93
C TRP A 327 -5.04 -20.28 -5.42
N LEU A 328 -5.25 -21.14 -6.41
CA LEU A 328 -6.57 -21.38 -7.02
C LEU A 328 -7.36 -22.47 -6.30
N GLN A 329 -6.75 -23.17 -5.34
CA GLN A 329 -7.34 -24.31 -4.64
C GLN A 329 -7.76 -25.44 -5.60
N VAL A 330 -6.90 -25.75 -6.58
CA VAL A 330 -7.12 -26.80 -7.58
C VAL A 330 -6.02 -27.86 -7.54
N GLY A 331 -6.35 -29.08 -7.97
CA GLY A 331 -5.38 -30.18 -8.04
C GLY A 331 -4.29 -29.94 -9.09
N ALA A 332 -3.03 -29.88 -8.66
CA ALA A 332 -1.88 -29.56 -9.52
C ALA A 332 -1.44 -30.68 -10.48
N GLU A 333 -1.97 -31.90 -10.37
CA GLU A 333 -1.45 -33.06 -11.13
C GLU A 333 -2.58 -33.93 -11.70
N GLY A 334 -2.70 -33.93 -13.03
CA GLY A 334 -3.57 -34.86 -13.77
C GLY A 334 -2.97 -35.23 -15.12
N SER A 335 -2.61 -36.50 -15.29
CA SER A 335 -2.02 -37.05 -16.53
C SER A 335 -3.00 -37.18 -17.70
N ASP A 336 -4.23 -36.68 -17.57
CA ASP A 336 -5.28 -36.81 -18.57
C ASP A 336 -6.00 -35.47 -18.83
N ALA A 337 -5.21 -34.47 -19.27
CA ALA A 337 -5.70 -33.16 -19.71
C ALA A 337 -6.55 -33.24 -21.00
N SER A 338 -6.61 -34.40 -21.66
CA SER A 338 -7.21 -34.55 -22.99
C SER A 338 -8.75 -34.55 -22.99
N GLN A 339 -9.39 -34.70 -21.83
CA GLN A 339 -10.86 -34.85 -21.72
C GLN A 339 -11.55 -33.85 -20.78
N ARG A 340 -10.82 -32.92 -20.13
CA ARG A 340 -11.40 -31.96 -19.18
C ARG A 340 -10.92 -30.53 -19.45
N PRO A 341 -11.71 -29.50 -19.12
CA PRO A 341 -11.23 -28.13 -19.08
C PRO A 341 -9.98 -28.01 -18.20
N SER A 342 -8.94 -27.35 -18.68
CA SER A 342 -7.62 -27.32 -18.02
C SER A 342 -6.99 -25.93 -18.04
N ILE A 343 -5.99 -25.74 -17.19
CA ILE A 343 -5.07 -24.60 -17.22
C ILE A 343 -3.73 -25.10 -17.76
N THR A 344 -3.16 -24.43 -18.76
CA THR A 344 -1.83 -24.74 -19.31
C THR A 344 -0.88 -23.59 -19.09
N LEU A 345 0.31 -23.87 -18.54
CA LEU A 345 1.43 -22.94 -18.42
C LEU A 345 2.50 -23.31 -19.43
N ARG A 346 2.96 -22.37 -20.25
CA ARG A 346 4.02 -22.63 -21.24
C ARG A 346 4.98 -21.47 -21.42
N VAL A 347 6.23 -21.79 -21.75
CA VAL A 347 7.17 -20.80 -22.30
C VAL A 347 6.97 -20.70 -23.80
N SER A 348 6.88 -19.48 -24.33
CA SER A 348 6.63 -19.24 -25.75
C SER A 348 7.19 -17.89 -26.19
N ASP A 349 8.10 -17.91 -27.16
CA ASP A 349 8.82 -16.72 -27.66
C ASP A 349 7.93 -15.73 -28.44
N ASP A 350 6.70 -16.12 -28.80
CA ASP A 350 5.73 -15.31 -29.56
C ASP A 350 4.78 -14.48 -28.66
N VAL A 351 5.08 -14.39 -27.36
CA VAL A 351 4.24 -13.70 -26.39
C VAL A 351 4.57 -12.22 -26.26
N SER A 352 5.84 -11.91 -25.99
CA SER A 352 6.35 -10.58 -25.68
C SER A 352 7.87 -10.54 -25.89
N ASP A 353 8.39 -9.39 -26.30
CA ASP A 353 9.84 -9.13 -26.32
C ASP A 353 10.39 -8.82 -24.91
N ASP A 354 9.51 -8.50 -23.96
CA ASP A 354 9.86 -8.29 -22.55
C ASP A 354 9.87 -9.62 -21.78
N ARG A 355 10.89 -9.85 -20.95
CA ARG A 355 11.08 -11.09 -20.18
C ARG A 355 9.96 -11.37 -19.18
N GLU A 356 9.37 -10.32 -18.61
CA GLU A 356 8.27 -10.39 -17.66
C GLU A 356 6.90 -10.31 -18.35
N GLY A 357 6.89 -10.14 -19.68
CA GLY A 357 5.70 -10.05 -20.49
C GLY A 357 4.96 -11.38 -20.60
N PHE A 358 3.63 -11.31 -20.58
CA PHE A 358 2.76 -12.49 -20.59
C PHE A 358 1.48 -12.30 -21.39
N ARG A 359 0.84 -13.43 -21.71
CA ARG A 359 -0.50 -13.51 -22.30
C ARG A 359 -1.30 -14.62 -21.61
N ILE A 360 -2.51 -14.28 -21.17
CA ILE A 360 -3.52 -15.23 -20.72
C ILE A 360 -4.58 -15.33 -21.80
N THR A 361 -4.89 -16.52 -22.26
CA THR A 361 -5.99 -16.78 -23.20
C THR A 361 -7.02 -17.67 -22.52
N VAL A 362 -8.25 -17.21 -22.42
CA VAL A 362 -9.37 -17.96 -21.84
C VAL A 362 -10.30 -18.41 -22.96
N ALA A 363 -10.61 -19.69 -22.97
CA ALA A 363 -11.65 -20.32 -23.78
C ALA A 363 -12.47 -21.27 -22.89
N PRO A 364 -13.69 -21.68 -23.29
CA PRO A 364 -14.58 -22.48 -22.43
C PRO A 364 -13.99 -23.79 -21.89
N THR A 365 -12.99 -24.35 -22.58
CA THR A 365 -12.35 -25.62 -22.22
C THR A 365 -10.85 -25.49 -21.95
N LEU A 366 -10.27 -24.29 -22.01
CA LEU A 366 -8.84 -24.10 -21.83
C LEU A 366 -8.54 -22.69 -21.33
N VAL A 367 -7.76 -22.59 -20.27
CA VAL A 367 -7.03 -21.38 -19.91
C VAL A 367 -5.57 -21.61 -20.21
N GLU A 368 -4.95 -20.70 -20.93
CA GLU A 368 -3.54 -20.77 -21.27
C GLU A 368 -2.83 -19.54 -20.74
N VAL A 369 -1.73 -19.75 -20.00
CA VAL A 369 -0.83 -18.71 -19.52
C VAL A 369 0.52 -18.92 -20.19
N ALA A 370 0.93 -17.95 -21.01
CA ALA A 370 2.19 -18.01 -21.75
C ALA A 370 3.05 -16.77 -21.46
N GLY A 371 4.36 -16.95 -21.49
CA GLY A 371 5.38 -15.89 -21.39
C GLY A 371 6.66 -16.31 -22.08
N ALA A 372 7.51 -15.34 -22.47
CA ALA A 372 8.79 -15.64 -23.13
C ALA A 372 9.83 -16.24 -22.16
N THR A 373 9.59 -16.16 -20.86
CA THR A 373 10.42 -16.75 -19.81
C THR A 373 9.54 -17.31 -18.68
N PRO A 374 10.10 -18.13 -17.77
CA PRO A 374 9.39 -18.52 -16.54
C PRO A 374 8.92 -17.33 -15.70
N GLU A 375 9.64 -16.20 -15.71
CA GLU A 375 9.23 -14.98 -15.01
C GLU A 375 7.95 -14.40 -15.60
N GLY A 376 7.86 -14.30 -16.93
CA GLY A 376 6.63 -13.87 -17.62
C GLY A 376 5.45 -14.81 -17.32
N VAL A 377 5.67 -16.13 -17.35
CA VAL A 377 4.62 -17.11 -16.99
C VAL A 377 4.18 -16.91 -15.53
N PHE A 378 5.10 -16.63 -14.61
CA PHE A 378 4.76 -16.33 -13.22
C PHE A 378 3.91 -15.05 -13.10
N ARG A 379 4.25 -13.98 -13.82
CA ARG A 379 3.41 -12.76 -13.85
C ARG A 379 2.01 -13.09 -14.37
N GLY A 380 1.90 -13.86 -15.45
CA GLY A 380 0.61 -14.32 -15.96
C GLY A 380 -0.18 -15.18 -14.97
N ALA A 381 0.48 -16.06 -14.21
CA ALA A 381 -0.15 -16.88 -13.18
C ALA A 381 -0.69 -16.02 -12.01
N VAL A 382 0.08 -15.01 -11.58
CA VAL A 382 -0.37 -14.03 -10.59
C VAL A 382 -1.58 -13.25 -11.11
N THR A 383 -1.57 -12.81 -12.37
CA THR A 383 -2.72 -12.12 -12.97
C THR A 383 -3.93 -13.05 -13.09
N LEU A 384 -3.76 -14.31 -13.50
CA LEU A 384 -4.84 -15.30 -13.56
C LEU A 384 -5.52 -15.48 -12.19
N ARG A 385 -4.75 -15.54 -11.11
CA ARG A 385 -5.30 -15.54 -9.74
C ARG A 385 -6.17 -14.33 -9.48
N GLN A 386 -5.79 -13.14 -9.97
CA GLN A 386 -6.61 -11.93 -9.79
C GLN A 386 -7.90 -11.95 -10.63
N LEU A 387 -7.95 -12.69 -11.75
CA LEU A 387 -9.17 -12.81 -12.55
C LEU A 387 -10.28 -13.61 -11.85
N CYS A 388 -9.92 -14.41 -10.83
CA CYS A 388 -10.84 -15.19 -10.03
C CYS A 388 -11.45 -14.37 -8.88
N THR A 389 -12.55 -14.88 -8.32
CA THR A 389 -13.18 -14.30 -7.13
C THR A 389 -12.21 -14.33 -5.93
N PRO A 390 -11.96 -13.19 -5.27
CA PRO A 390 -10.96 -13.07 -4.20
C PRO A 390 -11.08 -14.07 -3.04
N GLU A 391 -12.30 -14.34 -2.60
CA GLU A 391 -12.59 -15.14 -1.40
C GLU A 391 -12.65 -16.64 -1.70
N SER A 392 -13.01 -17.00 -2.93
CA SER A 392 -13.15 -18.38 -3.38
C SER A 392 -12.86 -18.47 -4.88
N PRO A 393 -11.63 -18.82 -5.27
CA PRO A 393 -11.29 -18.96 -6.68
C PRO A 393 -12.12 -20.06 -7.37
N VAL A 394 -12.35 -21.19 -6.70
CA VAL A 394 -13.22 -22.26 -7.19
C VAL A 394 -14.65 -21.73 -7.36
N GLY A 395 -15.25 -22.02 -8.52
CA GLY A 395 -16.54 -21.50 -8.94
C GLY A 395 -16.46 -20.22 -9.78
N SER A 396 -15.28 -19.61 -9.92
CA SER A 396 -15.12 -18.44 -10.79
C SER A 396 -15.47 -18.77 -12.23
N GLU A 397 -16.26 -17.90 -12.86
CA GLU A 397 -16.55 -17.94 -14.28
C GLU A 397 -15.72 -16.90 -15.02
N LEU A 398 -14.78 -17.36 -15.83
CA LEU A 398 -13.89 -16.52 -16.62
C LEU A 398 -14.44 -16.42 -18.05
N PRO A 399 -14.77 -15.23 -18.57
CA PRO A 399 -15.25 -15.13 -19.94
C PRO A 399 -14.13 -15.44 -20.94
N ALA A 400 -14.49 -15.96 -22.10
CA ALA A 400 -13.53 -16.13 -23.18
C ALA A 400 -12.90 -14.77 -23.53
N GLY A 401 -11.58 -14.72 -23.70
CA GLY A 401 -10.87 -13.46 -23.85
C GLY A 401 -9.36 -13.60 -23.79
N THR A 402 -8.67 -12.47 -23.90
CA THR A 402 -7.21 -12.39 -23.77
C THR A 402 -6.84 -11.29 -22.79
N TRP A 403 -5.84 -11.54 -21.94
CA TRP A 403 -5.21 -10.56 -21.07
C TRP A 403 -3.71 -10.53 -21.36
N THR A 404 -3.14 -9.35 -21.52
CA THR A 404 -1.71 -9.17 -21.81
C THR A 404 -1.12 -8.09 -20.92
N GLY A 405 0.09 -8.33 -20.43
CA GLY A 405 0.79 -7.38 -19.58
C GLY A 405 2.31 -7.48 -19.77
N ALA A 406 2.96 -6.34 -19.63
CA ALA A 406 4.41 -6.20 -19.52
C ALA A 406 4.71 -4.92 -18.71
N PRO A 407 5.75 -4.91 -17.86
CA PRO A 407 6.06 -3.76 -17.03
C PRO A 407 6.74 -2.63 -17.82
N ALA A 408 6.47 -1.39 -17.44
CA ALA A 408 7.15 -0.22 -17.98
C ALA A 408 8.58 -0.04 -17.44
N PHE A 409 8.83 -0.48 -16.21
CA PHE A 409 10.13 -0.35 -15.54
C PHE A 409 10.66 -1.70 -15.08
N GLY A 410 11.98 -1.90 -15.23
CA GLY A 410 12.67 -3.10 -14.78
C GLY A 410 12.89 -3.15 -13.26
N TRP A 411 12.91 -2.00 -12.57
CA TRP A 411 12.95 -1.93 -11.11
C TRP A 411 11.60 -1.49 -10.55
N ARG A 412 10.92 -2.39 -9.84
CA ARG A 412 9.63 -2.10 -9.18
C ARG A 412 9.72 -2.57 -7.74
N GLY A 413 10.14 -1.65 -6.85
CA GLY A 413 10.59 -1.99 -5.51
C GLY A 413 9.68 -1.57 -4.37
N ALA A 414 9.90 -2.18 -3.22
CA ALA A 414 9.52 -1.66 -1.91
C ALA A 414 10.72 -1.79 -0.96
N MET A 415 10.96 -0.81 -0.10
CA MET A 415 11.90 -0.92 1.01
C MET A 415 11.17 -1.24 2.32
N LEU A 416 11.72 -2.16 3.09
CA LEU A 416 11.34 -2.41 4.47
C LEU A 416 12.50 -2.08 5.39
N ASP A 417 12.31 -1.09 6.27
CA ASP A 417 13.17 -0.85 7.41
C ASP A 417 12.92 -1.90 8.50
N VAL A 418 13.96 -2.65 8.83
CA VAL A 418 13.96 -3.64 9.93
C VAL A 418 14.95 -3.26 11.02
N ALA A 419 15.63 -2.12 10.87
CA ALA A 419 16.56 -1.56 11.83
C ALA A 419 15.82 -0.83 12.95
N ARG A 420 14.84 0.03 12.64
CA ARG A 420 14.09 0.77 13.67
C ARG A 420 13.16 -0.17 14.45
N HIS A 421 12.43 -1.05 13.75
CA HIS A 421 11.70 -2.17 14.37
C HIS A 421 11.95 -3.49 13.64
N PHE A 422 12.59 -4.44 14.32
CA PHE A 422 12.85 -5.78 13.79
C PHE A 422 11.58 -6.53 13.38
N ARG A 423 11.71 -7.38 12.36
CA ARG A 423 10.65 -8.23 11.83
C ARG A 423 11.08 -9.69 11.81
N PRO A 424 10.27 -10.62 12.32
CA PRO A 424 10.50 -12.04 12.12
C PRO A 424 10.56 -12.42 10.63
N VAL A 425 11.31 -13.46 10.31
CA VAL A 425 11.48 -13.98 8.94
C VAL A 425 10.14 -14.26 8.24
N ASP A 426 9.14 -14.77 8.96
CA ASP A 426 7.84 -15.09 8.37
C ASP A 426 7.05 -13.84 7.97
N ASP A 427 7.22 -12.72 8.68
CA ASP A 427 6.63 -11.44 8.27
C ASP A 427 7.25 -10.94 6.97
N VAL A 428 8.57 -11.12 6.80
CA VAL A 428 9.30 -10.76 5.57
C VAL A 428 8.89 -11.65 4.41
N ARG A 429 8.76 -12.97 4.62
CA ARG A 429 8.21 -13.92 3.61
C ARG A 429 6.83 -13.50 3.15
N ARG A 430 5.95 -13.18 4.10
CA ARG A 430 4.59 -12.71 3.77
C ARG A 430 4.63 -11.42 2.96
N LEU A 431 5.51 -10.47 3.29
CA LEU A 431 5.66 -9.25 2.51
C LEU A 431 6.10 -9.58 1.07
N ILE A 432 7.06 -10.49 0.89
CA ILE A 432 7.50 -10.96 -0.44
C ILE A 432 6.32 -11.51 -1.26
N ASP A 433 5.44 -12.31 -0.65
CA ASP A 433 4.21 -12.79 -1.31
C ASP A 433 3.31 -11.64 -1.77
N LEU A 434 3.15 -10.61 -0.94
CA LEU A 434 2.38 -9.43 -1.30
C LEU A 434 3.03 -8.64 -2.42
N LEU A 435 4.35 -8.42 -2.39
CA LEU A 435 5.06 -7.73 -3.46
C LEU A 435 4.87 -8.46 -4.80
N ALA A 436 5.06 -9.78 -4.81
CA ALA A 436 4.86 -10.60 -6.00
C ALA A 436 3.42 -10.54 -6.52
N ALA A 437 2.42 -10.50 -5.62
CA ALA A 437 1.01 -10.36 -5.97
C ALA A 437 0.67 -9.02 -6.64
N HIS A 438 1.51 -8.00 -6.48
CA HIS A 438 1.41 -6.69 -7.14
C HIS A 438 2.41 -6.52 -8.29
N HIS A 439 3.07 -7.61 -8.71
CA HIS A 439 4.14 -7.61 -9.72
C HIS A 439 5.35 -6.70 -9.40
N LEU A 440 5.57 -6.40 -8.11
CA LEU A 440 6.82 -5.81 -7.63
C LEU A 440 7.91 -6.88 -7.62
N ASN A 441 9.12 -6.53 -8.01
CA ASN A 441 10.22 -7.46 -8.25
C ASN A 441 11.48 -7.18 -7.41
N VAL A 442 11.44 -6.15 -6.54
CA VAL A 442 12.53 -5.85 -5.60
C VAL A 442 12.00 -5.63 -4.19
N LEU A 443 12.65 -6.25 -3.21
CA LEU A 443 12.54 -5.90 -1.79
C LEU A 443 13.90 -5.36 -1.32
N HIS A 444 13.96 -4.07 -1.04
CA HIS A 444 15.12 -3.43 -0.42
C HIS A 444 15.04 -3.60 1.11
N LEU A 445 16.02 -4.26 1.72
CA LEU A 445 16.08 -4.49 3.16
C LEU A 445 17.11 -3.55 3.78
N HIS A 446 16.60 -2.54 4.49
CA HIS A 446 17.42 -1.62 5.28
C HIS A 446 17.73 -2.28 6.64
N LEU A 447 18.92 -2.90 6.72
CA LEU A 447 19.28 -3.87 7.79
C LEU A 447 20.00 -3.25 8.98
N THR A 448 20.44 -1.99 8.90
CA THR A 448 21.24 -1.37 9.96
C THR A 448 20.91 0.10 10.09
N ASP A 449 20.84 0.57 11.31
CA ASP A 449 20.70 2.00 11.63
C ASP A 449 21.21 2.27 13.05
N ASP A 450 21.05 3.52 13.52
CA ASP A 450 21.38 3.93 14.88
C ASP A 450 20.70 3.09 15.96
N GLN A 451 19.44 2.68 15.73
CA GLN A 451 18.61 1.97 16.72
C GLN A 451 18.71 0.45 16.62
N GLY A 452 19.51 -0.09 15.69
CA GLY A 452 19.63 -1.54 15.53
C GLY A 452 20.52 -2.03 14.40
N TRP A 453 21.26 -3.11 14.69
CA TRP A 453 22.02 -3.87 13.70
C TRP A 453 21.44 -5.28 13.51
N ARG A 454 21.08 -5.66 12.27
CA ARG A 454 20.20 -6.83 12.03
C ARG A 454 20.84 -8.03 11.31
N PHE A 455 22.16 -8.09 11.12
CA PHE A 455 22.79 -9.24 10.47
C PHE A 455 24.16 -9.58 11.04
N GLU A 456 24.65 -10.79 10.80
CA GLU A 456 25.96 -11.23 11.31
C GLU A 456 27.11 -10.76 10.42
N VAL A 457 28.19 -10.25 11.02
CA VAL A 457 29.43 -9.92 10.31
C VAL A 457 30.59 -10.74 10.90
N PRO A 458 31.25 -11.60 10.10
CA PRO A 458 32.42 -12.34 10.55
C PRO A 458 33.51 -11.42 11.12
N GLY A 459 34.02 -11.75 12.31
CA GLY A 459 35.00 -10.94 13.04
C GLY A 459 34.40 -9.84 13.91
N TYR A 460 33.10 -9.56 13.78
CA TYR A 460 32.40 -8.53 14.55
C TYR A 460 31.13 -9.06 15.28
N PRO A 461 31.25 -10.10 16.14
CA PRO A 461 30.10 -10.72 16.80
C PRO A 461 29.30 -9.76 17.70
N ARG A 462 29.93 -8.72 18.26
CA ARG A 462 29.25 -7.78 19.16
C ARG A 462 28.20 -6.93 18.44
N LEU A 463 28.20 -6.88 17.11
CA LEU A 463 27.17 -6.18 16.34
C LEU A 463 25.78 -6.76 16.62
N THR A 464 25.66 -8.08 16.72
CA THR A 464 24.37 -8.73 17.03
C THR A 464 24.21 -9.00 18.53
N GLU A 465 25.29 -9.14 19.31
CA GLU A 465 25.19 -9.29 20.78
C GLU A 465 24.80 -7.98 21.49
N ILE A 466 25.26 -6.82 20.97
CA ILE A 466 25.03 -5.49 21.56
C ILE A 466 24.19 -4.63 20.60
N GLY A 467 24.62 -4.48 19.35
CA GLY A 467 23.99 -3.56 18.39
C GLY A 467 22.57 -3.97 17.97
N ALA A 468 22.18 -5.24 18.12
CA ALA A 468 20.82 -5.69 17.84
C ALA A 468 19.83 -5.35 18.98
N VAL A 469 20.28 -4.80 20.10
CA VAL A 469 19.50 -4.66 21.33
C VAL A 469 19.46 -3.19 21.77
N ARG A 470 18.26 -2.72 22.16
CA ARG A 470 18.09 -1.48 22.94
C ARG A 470 17.08 -1.70 24.07
N GLU A 471 17.26 -1.03 25.19
CA GLU A 471 16.44 -1.23 26.40
C GLU A 471 15.21 -0.32 26.46
N ALA A 472 15.18 0.72 25.63
CA ALA A 472 14.05 1.62 25.49
C ALA A 472 13.87 2.07 24.04
N THR A 473 12.65 2.52 23.72
CA THR A 473 12.30 3.05 22.40
C THR A 473 11.51 4.33 22.55
N GLN A 474 11.78 5.31 21.68
CA GLN A 474 11.00 6.54 21.61
C GLN A 474 9.54 6.25 21.23
N LEU A 475 8.60 6.83 21.98
CA LEU A 475 7.18 6.88 21.64
C LEU A 475 6.80 8.28 21.17
N GLY A 476 6.29 8.36 19.94
CA GLY A 476 5.90 9.60 19.28
C GLY A 476 7.08 10.37 18.68
N HIS A 477 6.81 11.58 18.22
CA HIS A 477 7.80 12.47 17.60
C HIS A 477 7.71 13.89 18.14
N GLY A 478 8.84 14.59 18.19
CA GLY A 478 8.94 16.00 18.56
C GLY A 478 9.26 16.22 20.04
N PRO A 479 9.18 17.47 20.53
CA PRO A 479 9.60 17.83 21.89
C PRO A 479 8.82 17.13 23.01
N GLN A 480 7.60 16.64 22.70
CA GLN A 480 6.74 15.92 23.62
C GLN A 480 6.93 14.41 23.56
N ALA A 481 7.73 13.90 22.62
CA ALA A 481 8.03 12.47 22.53
C ALA A 481 8.74 11.99 23.80
N THR A 482 8.35 10.80 24.25
CA THR A 482 8.96 10.16 25.43
C THR A 482 9.87 9.03 24.98
N VAL A 483 10.77 8.61 25.85
CA VAL A 483 11.52 7.35 25.66
C VAL A 483 10.97 6.37 26.69
N GLN A 484 10.39 5.27 26.21
CA GLN A 484 9.71 4.30 27.06
C GLN A 484 10.57 3.06 27.24
N PRO A 485 10.71 2.56 28.48
CA PRO A 485 11.42 1.30 28.72
C PRO A 485 10.68 0.16 28.01
N GLY A 486 11.46 -0.77 27.47
CA GLY A 486 10.96 -1.88 26.66
C GLY A 486 12.08 -2.39 25.79
N ARG A 487 12.65 -3.53 26.18
CA ARG A 487 13.72 -4.18 25.43
C ARG A 487 13.22 -4.53 24.03
N HIS A 488 13.87 -3.97 23.02
CA HIS A 488 13.68 -4.30 21.61
C HIS A 488 14.94 -4.97 21.09
N GLU A 489 14.79 -6.17 20.55
CA GLU A 489 15.90 -6.98 20.06
C GLU A 489 15.54 -7.80 18.82
N GLY A 490 16.56 -8.25 18.11
CA GLY A 490 16.43 -9.18 16.99
C GLY A 490 17.43 -8.89 15.88
N PHE A 491 17.88 -9.95 15.22
CA PHE A 491 18.70 -9.93 14.02
C PHE A 491 18.43 -11.20 13.23
N TYR A 492 18.82 -11.22 11.95
CA TYR A 492 18.76 -12.41 11.12
C TYR A 492 20.12 -13.10 11.10
N THR A 493 20.10 -14.41 11.31
CA THR A 493 21.24 -15.26 11.02
C THR A 493 21.53 -15.28 9.51
N ALA A 494 22.76 -15.62 9.14
CA ALA A 494 23.11 -15.76 7.71
C ALA A 494 22.23 -16.79 6.98
N ASP A 495 21.83 -17.87 7.65
CA ASP A 495 20.98 -18.91 7.07
C ASP A 495 19.52 -18.48 6.89
N GLU A 496 18.99 -17.68 7.81
CA GLU A 496 17.66 -17.07 7.64
C GLU A 496 17.63 -16.12 6.44
N LEU A 497 18.66 -15.29 6.28
CA LEU A 497 18.78 -14.39 5.13
C LEU A 497 18.91 -15.16 3.81
N ARG A 498 19.73 -16.22 3.76
CA ARG A 498 19.81 -17.10 2.58
C ARG A 498 18.46 -17.76 2.28
N GLY A 499 17.75 -18.19 3.31
CA GLY A 499 16.40 -18.75 3.19
C GLY A 499 15.40 -17.73 2.62
N LEU A 500 15.49 -16.46 3.02
CA LEU A 500 14.68 -15.37 2.46
C LEU A 500 15.03 -15.08 1.00
N VAL A 501 16.31 -15.06 0.64
CA VAL A 501 16.77 -14.88 -0.74
C VAL A 501 16.21 -15.99 -1.64
N ALA A 502 16.30 -17.24 -1.21
CA ALA A 502 15.75 -18.38 -1.96
C ALA A 502 14.22 -18.29 -2.09
N TYR A 503 13.52 -17.97 -0.99
CA TYR A 503 12.06 -17.83 -0.99
C TYR A 503 11.56 -16.75 -1.95
N ALA A 504 12.29 -15.64 -2.03
CA ALA A 504 11.97 -14.54 -2.92
C ALA A 504 12.27 -14.84 -4.39
N ALA A 505 13.36 -15.55 -4.65
CA ALA A 505 13.72 -15.98 -6.01
C ALA A 505 12.63 -16.85 -6.65
N GLU A 506 11.99 -17.74 -5.87
CA GLU A 506 10.83 -18.54 -6.32
C GLU A 506 9.63 -17.68 -6.76
N ARG A 507 9.56 -16.42 -6.32
CA ARG A 507 8.50 -15.45 -6.62
C ARG A 507 8.96 -14.34 -7.57
N PHE A 508 10.15 -14.50 -8.16
CA PHE A 508 10.77 -13.49 -9.01
C PHE A 508 10.83 -12.11 -8.32
N VAL A 509 11.20 -12.12 -7.03
CA VAL A 509 11.51 -10.95 -6.22
C VAL A 509 12.99 -11.01 -5.83
N THR A 510 13.72 -9.95 -6.12
CA THR A 510 15.13 -9.80 -5.74
C THR A 510 15.22 -9.12 -4.37
N LEU A 511 15.92 -9.75 -3.41
CA LEU A 511 16.26 -9.10 -2.15
C LEU A 511 17.56 -8.31 -2.32
N VAL A 512 17.51 -7.04 -1.95
CA VAL A 512 18.64 -6.12 -1.99
C VAL A 512 18.97 -5.71 -0.56
N PRO A 513 20.16 -6.02 -0.03
CA PRO A 513 20.53 -5.63 1.31
C PRO A 513 21.12 -4.21 1.34
N GLU A 514 20.95 -3.53 2.46
CA GLU A 514 21.62 -2.26 2.76
C GLU A 514 22.31 -2.29 4.12
N VAL A 515 23.53 -1.75 4.16
CA VAL A 515 24.26 -1.37 5.37
C VAL A 515 24.54 0.13 5.32
N GLU A 516 24.10 0.84 6.35
CA GLU A 516 24.27 2.29 6.49
C GLU A 516 25.70 2.66 6.87
N LEU A 517 26.35 3.50 6.05
CA LEU A 517 27.71 3.96 6.24
C LEU A 517 27.92 5.35 5.60
N PRO A 518 28.68 6.28 6.20
CA PRO A 518 29.28 6.27 7.54
C PRO A 518 28.39 6.89 8.64
N GLY A 519 27.19 7.36 8.29
CA GLY A 519 26.13 7.82 9.22
C GLY A 519 25.22 6.66 9.64
N HIS A 520 24.21 6.93 10.47
CA HIS A 520 23.25 5.91 10.92
C HIS A 520 23.93 4.66 11.56
N VAL A 521 25.01 4.88 12.31
CA VAL A 521 25.91 3.81 12.78
C VAL A 521 25.96 3.63 14.29
N GLN A 522 25.13 4.31 15.10
CA GLN A 522 25.27 4.23 16.56
C GLN A 522 25.15 2.79 17.12
N ALA A 523 24.33 1.92 16.52
CA ALA A 523 24.28 0.51 16.93
C ALA A 523 25.64 -0.20 16.77
N ALA A 524 26.36 0.07 15.68
CA ALA A 524 27.71 -0.43 15.46
C ALA A 524 28.72 0.22 16.42
N LEU A 525 28.61 1.52 16.68
CA LEU A 525 29.48 2.22 17.64
C LEU A 525 29.26 1.75 19.08
N ALA A 526 28.06 1.31 19.45
CA ALA A 526 27.82 0.69 20.75
C ALA A 526 28.52 -0.66 20.88
N ALA A 527 28.54 -1.43 19.80
CA ALA A 527 29.22 -2.71 19.73
C ALA A 527 30.75 -2.55 19.66
N TYR A 528 31.26 -1.54 18.97
CA TYR A 528 32.69 -1.27 18.77
C TYR A 528 32.97 0.25 18.82
N PRO A 529 33.06 0.83 20.04
CA PRO A 529 33.21 2.28 20.18
C PRO A 529 34.45 2.87 19.51
N GLU A 530 35.51 2.08 19.35
CA GLU A 530 36.74 2.45 18.68
C GLU A 530 36.58 2.81 17.19
N LEU A 531 35.44 2.50 16.57
CA LEU A 531 35.14 2.85 15.18
C LEU A 531 34.68 4.31 15.00
N GLY A 532 34.28 4.98 16.09
CA GLY A 532 33.74 6.35 16.08
C GLY A 532 34.76 7.43 16.46
N ASN A 533 34.28 8.68 16.55
CA ASN A 533 35.10 9.84 16.93
C ASN A 533 35.26 9.95 18.46
N THR A 534 36.05 9.04 19.06
CA THR A 534 36.13 8.86 20.52
C THR A 534 36.77 10.03 21.29
N ASP A 535 37.38 11.00 20.61
CA ASP A 535 37.99 12.18 21.23
C ASP A 535 37.01 13.35 21.43
N VAL A 536 35.77 13.25 20.92
CA VAL A 536 34.75 14.32 21.01
C VAL A 536 33.40 13.87 21.55
N SER A 537 33.13 12.57 21.50
CA SER A 537 31.89 11.98 21.97
C SER A 537 32.18 10.87 22.97
N GLU A 538 31.44 10.86 24.07
CA GLU A 538 31.45 9.72 24.99
C GLU A 538 31.11 8.44 24.20
N PRO A 539 31.80 7.30 24.48
CA PRO A 539 31.51 6.03 23.84
C PRO A 539 30.03 5.69 23.89
N ALA A 540 29.44 5.35 22.73
CA ALA A 540 28.11 4.78 22.72
C ALA A 540 28.14 3.45 23.49
N THR A 541 27.16 3.24 24.38
CA THR A 541 27.07 2.02 25.19
C THR A 541 25.85 1.17 24.84
N SER A 542 24.95 1.69 24.01
CA SER A 542 23.78 1.00 23.48
C SER A 542 23.40 1.56 22.11
N ALA A 543 22.66 0.76 21.34
CA ALA A 543 21.94 1.28 20.19
C ALA A 543 21.01 2.43 20.61
N TRP A 544 20.76 3.36 19.69
CA TRP A 544 20.07 4.60 20.01
C TRP A 544 18.59 4.34 20.34
N GLU A 545 18.09 5.02 21.36
CA GLU A 545 16.72 4.86 21.84
C GLU A 545 15.77 5.92 21.26
N ARG A 546 16.31 6.81 20.41
CA ARG A 546 15.60 7.94 19.78
C ARG A 546 15.60 7.80 18.27
N PHE A 547 14.66 8.52 17.65
CA PHE A 547 14.50 8.62 16.21
C PHE A 547 14.98 9.99 15.69
N GLY A 548 15.19 10.08 14.38
CA GLY A 548 15.69 11.27 13.68
C GLY A 548 17.18 11.16 13.34
N ILE A 549 17.78 12.30 12.99
CA ILE A 549 19.19 12.35 12.57
C ILE A 549 20.11 12.28 13.80
N ASN A 550 20.98 11.28 13.83
CA ASN A 550 22.08 11.19 14.79
C ASN A 550 23.33 11.86 14.24
N HIS A 551 24.08 12.56 15.11
CA HIS A 551 25.33 13.20 14.70
C HIS A 551 26.55 12.29 14.79
N ARG A 552 26.39 11.08 15.34
CA ARG A 552 27.47 10.10 15.47
C ARG A 552 27.80 9.46 14.14
N THR A 553 29.08 9.43 13.80
CA THR A 553 29.59 8.90 12.53
C THR A 553 30.77 7.98 12.75
N LEU A 554 31.10 7.17 11.73
CA LEU A 554 32.40 6.52 11.67
C LEU A 554 33.53 7.57 11.62
N ALA A 555 34.60 7.35 12.39
CA ALA A 555 35.80 8.16 12.28
C ALA A 555 36.56 7.80 10.99
N PRO A 556 37.25 8.75 10.31
CA PRO A 556 37.93 8.52 9.02
C PRO A 556 39.21 7.66 9.09
N THR A 557 39.17 6.56 9.84
CA THR A 557 40.30 5.68 10.16
C THR A 557 40.33 4.45 9.26
N GLN A 558 41.47 3.75 9.25
CA GLN A 558 41.56 2.47 8.54
C GLN A 558 40.67 1.40 9.20
N ALA A 559 40.55 1.38 10.52
CA ALA A 559 39.71 0.42 11.24
C ALA A 559 38.22 0.55 10.87
N ALA A 560 37.73 1.79 10.71
CA ALA A 560 36.38 2.06 10.24
C ALA A 560 36.15 1.60 8.79
N LEU A 561 37.13 1.79 7.91
CA LEU A 561 37.07 1.24 6.54
C LEU A 561 37.05 -0.28 6.54
N ASP A 562 37.95 -0.93 7.28
CA ASP A 562 38.04 -2.39 7.37
C ASP A 562 36.74 -2.99 7.91
N PHE A 563 36.10 -2.31 8.88
CA PHE A 563 34.76 -2.65 9.36
C PHE A 563 33.70 -2.57 8.25
N GLY A 564 33.61 -1.43 7.54
CA GLY A 564 32.64 -1.28 6.44
C GLY A 564 32.86 -2.31 5.34
N TYR A 565 34.13 -2.62 5.03
CA TYR A 565 34.50 -3.69 4.11
C TYR A 565 34.02 -5.06 4.59
N ALA A 566 34.22 -5.41 5.85
CA ALA A 566 33.75 -6.68 6.41
C ALA A 566 32.22 -6.80 6.37
N ALA A 567 31.49 -5.71 6.65
CA ALA A 567 30.03 -5.68 6.58
C ALA A 567 29.52 -5.89 5.14
N ILE A 568 30.12 -5.19 4.17
CA ILE A 568 29.83 -5.37 2.74
C ILE A 568 30.14 -6.81 2.28
N ASP A 569 31.23 -7.40 2.77
CA ASP A 569 31.62 -8.78 2.45
C ASP A 569 30.61 -9.79 2.96
N ALA A 570 30.13 -9.61 4.19
CA ALA A 570 29.11 -10.45 4.79
C ALA A 570 27.83 -10.44 3.93
N LEU A 571 27.37 -9.27 3.51
CA LEU A 571 26.20 -9.14 2.63
C LEU A 571 26.45 -9.79 1.26
N CYS A 572 27.60 -9.53 0.63
CA CYS A 572 27.95 -10.14 -0.65
C CYS A 572 28.03 -11.68 -0.60
N GLY A 573 28.34 -12.26 0.58
CA GLY A 573 28.38 -13.70 0.81
C GLY A 573 27.03 -14.34 1.19
N ILE A 574 25.97 -13.54 1.34
CA ILE A 574 24.62 -13.99 1.68
C ILE A 574 23.64 -13.73 0.52
N PHE A 575 23.75 -12.57 -0.12
CA PHE A 575 22.83 -12.12 -1.16
C PHE A 575 23.42 -12.31 -2.55
N ASP A 576 22.66 -12.99 -3.41
CA ASP A 576 23.11 -13.32 -4.78
C ASP A 576 22.85 -12.19 -5.80
N CYS A 577 22.15 -11.13 -5.40
CA CYS A 577 21.77 -10.01 -6.27
C CYS A 577 22.97 -9.13 -6.68
N GLU A 578 22.82 -8.38 -7.77
CA GLU A 578 23.89 -7.50 -8.29
C GLU A 578 24.18 -6.30 -7.38
N TRP A 579 23.30 -5.97 -6.44
CA TRP A 579 23.28 -4.68 -5.75
C TRP A 579 23.52 -4.81 -4.25
N VAL A 580 24.23 -3.86 -3.68
CA VAL A 580 24.38 -3.70 -2.22
C VAL A 580 24.22 -2.23 -1.89
N GLY A 581 23.27 -1.92 -1.01
CA GLY A 581 23.10 -0.59 -0.43
C GLY A 581 24.22 -0.28 0.55
N ILE A 582 24.80 0.91 0.39
CA ILE A 582 25.85 1.45 1.28
C ILE A 582 25.36 2.67 2.06
N GLY A 583 24.05 2.97 1.99
CA GLY A 583 23.46 4.13 2.65
C GLY A 583 23.99 5.46 2.14
N GLY A 584 24.35 6.33 3.08
CA GLY A 584 25.06 7.57 2.83
C GLY A 584 24.18 8.83 2.88
N ASP A 585 22.98 8.71 3.41
CA ASP A 585 22.06 9.80 3.73
C ASP A 585 22.38 10.46 5.09
N GLU A 586 21.87 11.67 5.26
CA GLU A 586 21.83 12.43 6.54
C GLU A 586 23.13 12.51 7.36
N VAL A 587 24.30 12.39 6.71
CA VAL A 587 25.61 12.35 7.39
C VAL A 587 26.02 13.72 7.93
N SER A 588 26.09 13.83 9.26
CA SER A 588 26.54 15.04 9.96
C SER A 588 28.07 15.21 9.92
N THR A 589 28.55 16.41 9.62
CA THR A 589 30.00 16.74 9.68
C THR A 589 30.47 17.22 11.06
N GLN A 590 29.58 17.26 12.06
CA GLN A 590 29.86 17.89 13.36
C GLN A 590 31.00 17.19 14.13
N GLU A 591 30.97 15.86 14.24
CA GLU A 591 32.01 15.13 14.96
C GLU A 591 33.38 15.25 14.27
N TRP A 592 33.44 15.12 12.95
CA TRP A 592 34.69 15.29 12.20
C TRP A 592 35.27 16.69 12.34
N THR A 593 34.41 17.71 12.43
CA THR A 593 34.83 19.11 12.64
C THR A 593 35.44 19.30 14.03
N ALA A 594 34.85 18.68 15.05
CA ALA A 594 35.32 18.81 16.43
C ALA A 594 36.55 17.94 16.75
N SER A 595 36.70 16.80 16.07
CA SER A 595 37.69 15.76 16.40
C SER A 595 39.09 16.12 15.93
N ALA A 596 40.03 16.27 16.87
CA ALA A 596 41.43 16.53 16.56
C ALA A 596 42.05 15.33 15.82
N ALA A 597 41.67 14.11 16.19
CA ALA A 597 42.11 12.89 15.51
C ALA A 597 41.59 12.83 14.07
N ALA A 598 40.32 13.18 13.84
CA ALA A 598 39.75 13.25 12.48
C ALA A 598 40.44 14.32 11.63
N GLN A 599 40.71 15.51 12.19
CA GLN A 599 41.44 16.58 11.49
C GLN A 599 42.86 16.15 11.11
N GLU A 600 43.61 15.51 12.02
CA GLU A 600 44.94 14.97 11.71
C GLU A 600 44.85 13.92 10.59
N ARG A 601 43.84 13.04 10.66
CA ARG A 601 43.64 12.00 9.66
C ARG A 601 43.26 12.56 8.29
N MET A 602 42.44 13.60 8.24
CA MET A 602 42.13 14.32 7.00
C MET A 602 43.40 14.88 6.34
N LEU A 603 44.33 15.47 7.12
CA LEU A 603 45.61 15.94 6.60
C LEU A 603 46.46 14.81 6.01
N GLN A 604 46.50 13.65 6.66
CA GLN A 604 47.20 12.46 6.16
C GLN A 604 46.58 11.91 4.86
N LEU A 605 45.26 12.01 4.73
CA LEU A 605 44.49 11.60 3.55
C LEU A 605 44.51 12.65 2.43
N GLY A 606 45.02 13.85 2.70
CA GLY A 606 45.03 14.97 1.75
C GLY A 606 43.66 15.60 1.52
N LEU A 607 42.70 15.43 2.44
CA LEU A 607 41.36 16.04 2.36
C LEU A 607 41.43 17.49 2.83
N THR A 608 40.83 18.41 2.08
CA THR A 608 40.94 19.86 2.37
C THR A 608 39.73 20.43 3.13
N SER A 609 38.63 19.67 3.19
CA SER A 609 37.39 20.04 3.87
C SER A 609 36.76 18.84 4.56
N VAL A 610 36.06 19.07 5.68
CA VAL A 610 35.29 18.03 6.38
C VAL A 610 34.18 17.42 5.50
N HIS A 611 33.69 18.19 4.53
CA HIS A 611 32.71 17.70 3.54
C HIS A 611 33.30 16.69 2.56
N GLU A 612 34.63 16.54 2.47
CA GLU A 612 35.27 15.52 1.62
C GLU A 612 35.39 14.15 2.30
N VAL A 613 35.11 14.05 3.61
CA VAL A 613 35.20 12.79 4.37
C VAL A 613 34.16 11.77 3.92
N GLN A 614 32.89 12.18 3.75
CA GLN A 614 31.84 11.30 3.24
C GLN A 614 32.10 10.84 1.79
N PRO A 615 32.47 11.71 0.83
CA PRO A 615 32.92 11.29 -0.49
C PRO A 615 34.13 10.33 -0.46
N TRP A 616 35.06 10.49 0.48
CA TRP A 616 36.19 9.59 0.66
C TRP A 616 35.73 8.17 1.08
N PHE A 617 34.86 8.07 2.07
CA PHE A 617 34.22 6.79 2.45
C PHE A 617 33.45 6.18 1.28
N THR A 618 32.61 6.98 0.63
CA THR A 618 31.78 6.55 -0.51
C THR A 618 32.65 5.96 -1.62
N ARG A 619 33.72 6.64 -2.04
CA ARG A 619 34.67 6.11 -3.04
C ARG A 619 35.28 4.77 -2.60
N ALA A 620 35.67 4.66 -1.34
CA ALA A 620 36.28 3.45 -0.80
C ALA A 620 35.31 2.26 -0.80
N PHE A 621 34.07 2.46 -0.34
CA PHE A 621 33.04 1.42 -0.30
C PHE A 621 32.55 1.03 -1.70
N VAL A 622 32.31 2.00 -2.60
CA VAL A 622 31.95 1.71 -3.98
C VAL A 622 33.05 0.90 -4.68
N ALA A 623 34.32 1.27 -4.52
CA ALA A 623 35.43 0.51 -5.10
C ALA A 623 35.47 -0.93 -4.58
N HIS A 624 35.15 -1.13 -3.30
CA HIS A 624 35.13 -2.44 -2.66
C HIS A 624 33.95 -3.32 -3.11
N VAL A 625 32.76 -2.74 -3.26
CA VAL A 625 31.58 -3.39 -3.84
C VAL A 625 31.88 -3.82 -5.29
N ARG A 626 32.49 -2.93 -6.08
CA ARG A 626 32.89 -3.24 -7.46
C ARG A 626 33.94 -4.33 -7.57
N ALA A 627 34.90 -4.38 -6.64
CA ALA A 627 35.91 -5.44 -6.61
C ALA A 627 35.27 -6.84 -6.42
N ARG A 628 34.02 -6.92 -5.94
CA ARG A 628 33.22 -8.14 -5.81
C ARG A 628 32.29 -8.39 -7.01
N GLY A 629 32.39 -7.59 -8.05
CA GLY A 629 31.53 -7.70 -9.23
C GLY A 629 30.08 -7.25 -8.98
N ARG A 630 29.87 -6.40 -7.97
CA ARG A 630 28.56 -5.84 -7.60
C ARG A 630 28.50 -4.34 -7.91
N THR A 631 27.29 -3.79 -7.88
CA THR A 631 26.98 -2.38 -8.08
C THR A 631 26.48 -1.78 -6.76
N ALA A 632 27.01 -0.64 -6.34
CA ALA A 632 26.57 0.00 -5.09
C ALA A 632 25.24 0.74 -5.29
N LEU A 633 24.34 0.67 -4.31
CA LEU A 633 23.22 1.60 -4.18
C LEU A 633 23.54 2.65 -3.12
N ALA A 634 23.27 3.90 -3.43
CA ALA A 634 23.44 5.00 -2.48
C ALA A 634 22.28 5.99 -2.59
N TRP A 635 21.92 6.60 -1.47
CA TRP A 635 20.97 7.70 -1.44
C TRP A 635 21.52 8.92 -2.19
N ASP A 636 20.62 9.73 -2.75
CA ASP A 636 20.97 10.75 -3.73
C ASP A 636 21.85 11.88 -3.18
N GLU A 637 22.10 11.98 -1.87
CA GLU A 637 23.07 12.83 -1.19
C GLU A 637 24.45 12.80 -1.87
N VAL A 638 24.84 11.64 -2.40
CA VAL A 638 26.11 11.50 -3.13
C VAL A 638 26.20 12.40 -4.37
N LEU A 639 25.09 12.91 -4.91
CA LEU A 639 25.08 13.88 -6.02
C LEU A 639 25.71 15.24 -5.66
N GLU A 640 25.87 15.53 -4.37
CA GLU A 640 26.53 16.74 -3.87
C GLU A 640 28.04 16.75 -4.14
N GLY A 641 28.62 15.57 -4.41
CA GLY A 641 30.00 15.41 -4.82
C GLY A 641 30.15 14.70 -6.17
N ASP A 642 31.38 14.27 -6.45
CA ASP A 642 31.68 13.41 -7.59
C ASP A 642 31.22 11.98 -7.29
N VAL A 643 30.21 11.52 -8.02
CA VAL A 643 29.67 10.16 -7.90
C VAL A 643 30.63 9.18 -8.60
N PRO A 644 31.18 8.18 -7.90
CA PRO A 644 32.06 7.20 -8.53
C PRO A 644 31.30 6.32 -9.53
N ASP A 645 31.99 5.83 -10.57
CA ASP A 645 31.40 4.85 -11.49
C ASP A 645 30.91 3.61 -10.71
N GLY A 646 29.84 2.97 -11.18
CA GLY A 646 29.31 1.73 -10.57
C GLY A 646 28.40 1.98 -9.37
N VAL A 647 27.78 3.16 -9.32
CA VAL A 647 26.70 3.52 -8.41
C VAL A 647 25.37 3.56 -9.15
N ARG A 648 24.32 3.08 -8.50
CA ARG A 648 22.91 3.34 -8.81
C ARG A 648 22.31 4.18 -7.70
N LEU A 649 21.53 5.21 -8.04
CA LEU A 649 21.01 6.16 -7.06
C LEU A 649 19.60 5.83 -6.62
N LEU A 650 19.34 6.00 -5.33
CA LEU A 650 18.01 6.05 -4.72
C LEU A 650 17.62 7.52 -4.54
N ALA A 651 16.79 8.03 -5.46
CA ALA A 651 16.43 9.44 -5.52
C ALA A 651 15.18 9.75 -4.70
N TRP A 652 15.37 10.10 -3.43
CA TRP A 652 14.31 10.41 -2.49
C TRP A 652 13.95 11.90 -2.45
N ARG A 653 14.87 12.80 -2.80
CA ARG A 653 14.65 14.25 -2.81
C ARG A 653 13.89 14.75 -4.06
N GLY A 654 13.11 13.87 -4.67
CA GLY A 654 12.15 14.26 -5.70
C GLY A 654 12.68 14.34 -7.14
N PRO A 655 11.90 14.94 -8.04
CA PRO A 655 12.20 15.02 -9.47
C PRO A 655 13.53 15.70 -9.83
N VAL A 656 14.01 16.63 -8.99
CA VAL A 656 15.26 17.36 -9.24
C VAL A 656 16.45 16.42 -9.16
N ALA A 657 16.52 15.57 -8.13
CA ALA A 657 17.58 14.59 -7.96
C ALA A 657 17.56 13.54 -9.10
N MET A 658 16.37 13.05 -9.49
CA MET A 658 16.21 12.14 -10.62
C MET A 658 16.71 12.76 -11.94
N ALA A 659 16.30 14.00 -12.23
CA ALA A 659 16.72 14.70 -13.44
C ALA A 659 18.23 14.92 -13.49
N GLU A 660 18.85 15.28 -12.35
CA GLU A 660 20.29 15.47 -12.26
C GLU A 660 21.07 14.17 -12.44
N ALA A 661 20.61 13.07 -11.83
CA ALA A 661 21.20 11.74 -12.05
C ALA A 661 21.17 11.34 -13.54
N LEU A 662 20.01 11.49 -14.20
CA LEU A 662 19.86 11.21 -15.62
C LEU A 662 20.76 12.10 -16.48
N ARG A 663 20.87 13.40 -16.17
CA ARG A 663 21.76 14.33 -16.87
C ARG A 663 23.24 13.92 -16.78
N ARG A 664 23.64 13.35 -15.64
CA ARG A 664 24.99 12.80 -15.41
C ARG A 664 25.17 11.37 -15.95
N GLY A 665 24.12 10.74 -16.50
CA GLY A 665 24.16 9.37 -16.99
C GLY A 665 24.25 8.32 -15.87
N ILE A 666 23.88 8.68 -14.65
CA ILE A 666 23.89 7.77 -13.50
C ILE A 666 22.53 7.05 -13.46
N PRO A 667 22.49 5.70 -13.45
CA PRO A 667 21.22 5.00 -13.39
C PRO A 667 20.52 5.27 -12.04
N VAL A 668 19.24 5.61 -12.11
CA VAL A 668 18.46 6.12 -10.97
C VAL A 668 17.18 5.31 -10.75
N ILE A 669 16.84 5.14 -9.48
CA ILE A 669 15.60 4.57 -8.97
C ILE A 669 14.89 5.71 -8.23
N GLY A 670 13.69 6.07 -8.67
CA GLY A 670 12.92 7.13 -8.03
C GLY A 670 12.16 6.62 -6.81
N CYS A 671 12.31 7.30 -5.67
CA CYS A 671 11.54 7.05 -4.46
C CYS A 671 11.17 8.37 -3.77
N PRO A 672 10.55 9.32 -4.49
CA PRO A 672 10.30 10.66 -3.98
C PRO A 672 9.38 10.62 -2.76
N ASP A 673 9.79 11.28 -1.68
CA ASP A 673 9.11 11.14 -0.39
C ASP A 673 7.65 11.57 -0.40
N LEU A 674 7.32 12.62 -1.16
CA LEU A 674 5.96 13.13 -1.31
C LEU A 674 5.01 12.18 -2.04
N GLU A 675 5.49 11.13 -2.70
CA GLU A 675 4.64 10.15 -3.39
C GLU A 675 4.89 8.70 -2.96
N ALA A 676 6.02 8.43 -2.29
CA ALA A 676 6.52 7.07 -2.09
C ALA A 676 6.96 6.72 -0.66
N TYR A 677 6.87 7.63 0.32
CA TYR A 677 7.18 7.33 1.73
C TYR A 677 5.90 6.90 2.46
N LEU A 678 5.77 5.59 2.66
CA LEU A 678 4.56 4.95 3.18
C LEU A 678 4.46 5.04 4.71
N ASP A 679 5.47 5.50 5.41
CA ASP A 679 5.42 5.84 6.83
C ASP A 679 4.63 7.13 7.12
N TYR A 680 4.45 7.99 6.11
CA TYR A 680 3.66 9.22 6.24
C TYR A 680 2.18 8.95 6.50
N PRO A 681 1.47 9.85 7.23
CA PRO A 681 0.05 9.71 7.49
C PRO A 681 -0.75 9.71 6.18
N GLN A 682 -1.87 8.97 6.15
CA GLN A 682 -2.63 8.79 4.90
C GLN A 682 -3.66 9.89 4.64
N ALA A 683 -3.94 10.74 5.62
CA ALA A 683 -4.85 11.86 5.47
C ALA A 683 -4.49 12.96 6.47
N ASP A 684 -4.99 14.17 6.23
CA ASP A 684 -4.89 15.27 7.20
C ASP A 684 -6.04 15.22 8.20
N THR A 685 -6.02 14.22 9.07
CA THR A 685 -6.99 14.07 10.16
C THR A 685 -6.27 13.66 11.44
N VAL A 686 -6.77 14.13 12.59
CA VAL A 686 -6.26 13.75 13.92
C VAL A 686 -6.42 12.25 14.22
N ASP A 687 -7.31 11.57 13.50
CA ASP A 687 -7.54 10.13 13.65
C ASP A 687 -6.36 9.31 13.09
N GLU A 688 -5.56 9.90 12.18
CA GLU A 688 -4.34 9.24 11.70
C GLU A 688 -3.36 8.99 12.86
N PRO A 689 -2.87 7.75 13.00
CA PRO A 689 -2.00 7.36 14.10
C PRO A 689 -0.59 7.97 13.95
N ILE A 690 -0.12 8.65 15.00
CA ILE A 690 1.25 9.20 15.12
C ILE A 690 1.67 9.96 13.85
N ARG A 691 1.00 11.09 13.56
CA ARG A 691 1.26 11.88 12.35
C ARG A 691 2.68 12.46 12.31
N VAL A 692 3.53 11.94 11.43
CA VAL A 692 4.88 12.46 11.18
C VAL A 692 5.05 12.71 9.69
N GLY A 693 5.49 13.92 9.34
CA GLY A 693 5.61 14.32 7.94
C GLY A 693 4.29 14.78 7.31
N PRO A 694 4.29 15.04 6.00
CA PRO A 694 3.11 15.46 5.25
C PRO A 694 2.12 14.32 5.01
N PRO A 695 0.82 14.60 4.84
CA PRO A 695 -0.14 13.58 4.45
C PRO A 695 0.13 13.07 3.02
N LEU A 696 0.22 11.75 2.86
CA LEU A 696 0.30 11.03 1.60
C LEU A 696 -0.99 10.22 1.39
N PRO A 697 -2.07 10.83 0.87
CA PRO A 697 -3.27 10.10 0.46
C PRO A 697 -3.00 9.25 -0.78
N ILE A 698 -3.81 8.20 -0.99
CA ILE A 698 -3.61 7.25 -2.10
C ILE A 698 -3.69 7.90 -3.48
N GLU A 699 -4.51 8.94 -3.64
CA GLU A 699 -4.61 9.74 -4.86
C GLU A 699 -3.27 10.39 -5.21
N ARG A 700 -2.52 10.82 -4.19
CA ARG A 700 -1.17 11.39 -4.37
C ARG A 700 -0.14 10.29 -4.65
N ALA A 701 -0.21 9.15 -3.97
CA ALA A 701 0.65 8.00 -4.29
C ALA A 701 0.46 7.55 -5.76
N TYR A 702 -0.78 7.59 -6.26
CA TYR A 702 -1.09 7.31 -7.66
C TYR A 702 -0.53 8.36 -8.65
N THR A 703 -0.15 9.55 -8.18
CA THR A 703 0.50 10.56 -9.03
C THR A 703 1.99 10.31 -9.24
N LEU A 704 2.57 9.27 -8.61
CA LEU A 704 3.98 8.90 -8.76
C LEU A 704 4.38 8.85 -10.23
N ARG A 705 5.46 9.57 -10.54
CA ARG A 705 6.05 9.67 -11.87
C ARG A 705 7.52 9.35 -11.80
N ILE A 706 7.91 8.35 -12.58
CA ILE A 706 9.30 8.00 -12.83
C ILE A 706 9.65 8.47 -14.24
N PRO A 707 10.69 9.29 -14.43
CA PRO A 707 11.06 9.80 -15.74
C PRO A 707 11.59 8.69 -16.67
N ASP A 708 11.36 8.85 -17.97
CA ASP A 708 11.93 7.98 -19.00
C ASP A 708 13.46 7.91 -18.87
N GLY A 709 14.02 6.72 -19.07
CA GLY A 709 15.45 6.47 -18.91
C GLY A 709 15.89 6.14 -17.48
N ALA A 710 15.05 6.36 -16.47
CA ALA A 710 15.26 5.80 -15.15
C ALA A 710 15.10 4.27 -15.17
N VAL A 711 15.72 3.58 -14.21
CA VAL A 711 15.64 2.12 -14.10
C VAL A 711 14.25 1.69 -13.59
N GLY A 712 13.64 2.55 -12.78
CA GLY A 712 12.31 2.36 -12.20
C GLY A 712 12.14 3.13 -10.90
N GLY A 713 11.36 2.58 -9.97
CA GLY A 713 11.07 3.27 -8.71
C GLY A 713 10.72 2.33 -7.56
N GLN A 714 10.60 2.90 -6.37
CA GLN A 714 10.35 2.17 -5.15
C GLN A 714 9.57 2.99 -4.13
N ALA A 715 8.71 2.31 -3.36
CA ALA A 715 8.14 2.85 -2.13
C ALA A 715 9.02 2.55 -0.92
N ASN A 716 9.19 3.49 0.00
CA ASN A 716 9.96 3.29 1.23
C ASN A 716 9.03 3.20 2.45
N VAL A 717 9.30 2.26 3.35
CA VAL A 717 8.57 2.10 4.61
C VAL A 717 9.56 2.17 5.77
N TRP A 718 9.71 3.36 6.33
CA TRP A 718 10.45 3.59 7.56
C TRP A 718 9.61 3.18 8.78
N THR A 719 10.23 2.57 9.81
CA THR A 719 9.46 1.86 10.84
C THR A 719 9.52 2.47 12.23
N GLU A 720 9.99 3.70 12.41
CA GLU A 720 10.04 4.42 13.71
C GLU A 720 8.72 4.32 14.48
N HIS A 721 7.60 4.44 13.78
CA HIS A 721 6.26 4.46 14.38
C HIS A 721 5.39 3.25 13.98
N LEU A 722 6.02 2.24 13.40
CA LEU A 722 5.37 1.03 12.92
C LEU A 722 5.93 -0.18 13.69
N PRO A 723 5.59 -0.40 14.97
CA PRO A 723 6.23 -1.44 15.79
C PRO A 723 5.78 -2.87 15.46
N THR A 724 4.62 -3.07 14.81
CA THR A 724 4.07 -4.41 14.51
C THR A 724 3.83 -4.62 13.01
N ARG A 725 3.69 -5.89 12.61
CA ARG A 725 3.30 -6.29 11.25
C ARG A 725 2.05 -5.54 10.76
N ASP A 726 1.02 -5.45 11.58
CA ASP A 726 -0.24 -4.79 11.22
C ASP A 726 -0.08 -3.28 11.02
N ARG A 727 0.87 -2.64 11.72
CA ARG A 727 1.21 -1.24 11.50
C ARG A 727 1.92 -1.02 10.17
N VAL A 728 2.77 -1.96 9.76
CA VAL A 728 3.38 -1.97 8.43
C VAL A 728 2.32 -2.20 7.35
N ASP A 729 1.42 -3.17 7.53
CA ASP A 729 0.29 -3.39 6.62
C ASP A 729 -0.57 -2.11 6.48
N PHE A 730 -0.89 -1.45 7.60
CA PHE A 730 -1.63 -0.19 7.61
C PHE A 730 -0.92 0.91 6.83
N ALA A 731 0.38 1.08 7.05
CA ALA A 731 1.20 2.08 6.37
C ALA A 731 1.31 1.80 4.87
N MET A 732 1.52 0.54 4.49
CA MET A 732 1.73 0.16 3.10
C MET A 732 0.45 0.17 2.28
N PHE A 733 -0.65 -0.38 2.79
CA PHE A 733 -1.84 -0.65 2.01
C PHE A 733 -3.01 0.26 2.38
N PRO A 734 -3.76 0.78 1.38
CA PRO A 734 -3.74 0.41 -0.04
C PRO A 734 -2.74 1.17 -0.95
N ARG A 735 -1.92 2.09 -0.42
CA ARG A 735 -1.04 2.97 -1.24
C ARG A 735 -0.01 2.24 -2.10
N LEU A 736 0.57 1.15 -1.59
CA LEU A 736 1.52 0.34 -2.35
C LEU A 736 0.90 -0.24 -3.61
N SER A 737 -0.40 -0.54 -3.60
CA SER A 737 -1.13 -1.00 -4.78
C SER A 737 -1.16 0.06 -5.89
N ALA A 738 -1.33 1.34 -5.52
CA ALA A 738 -1.28 2.46 -6.46
C ALA A 738 0.14 2.66 -7.01
N ILE A 739 1.16 2.59 -6.14
CA ILE A 739 2.57 2.70 -6.56
C ILE A 739 2.95 1.56 -7.51
N ALA A 740 2.58 0.33 -7.19
CA ALA A 740 2.83 -0.84 -8.05
C ALA A 740 2.23 -0.66 -9.45
N GLU A 741 1.02 -0.09 -9.54
CA GLU A 741 0.42 0.25 -10.83
C GLU A 741 1.15 1.33 -11.59
N ARG A 742 1.61 2.39 -10.92
CA ARG A 742 2.40 3.44 -11.57
C ARG A 742 3.75 2.91 -12.08
N LEU A 743 4.37 1.99 -11.34
CA LEU A 743 5.61 1.33 -11.75
C LEU A 743 5.40 0.27 -12.84
N TRP A 744 4.19 -0.29 -12.96
CA TRP A 744 3.82 -1.21 -14.03
C TRP A 744 3.46 -0.48 -15.33
N LEU A 745 2.69 0.61 -15.26
CA LEU A 745 2.19 1.32 -16.44
C LEU A 745 3.16 2.37 -16.98
N GLY A 746 3.95 3.01 -16.11
CA GLY A 746 4.81 4.13 -16.46
C GLY A 746 4.05 5.35 -16.98
N GLY A 747 4.79 6.29 -17.58
CA GLY A 747 4.25 7.49 -18.22
C GLY A 747 3.45 8.42 -17.30
N GLU A 748 2.53 9.18 -17.89
CA GLU A 748 1.63 10.07 -17.16
C GLU A 748 0.55 9.27 -16.40
N PRO A 749 0.21 9.65 -15.15
CA PRO A 749 -0.91 9.04 -14.44
C PRO A 749 -2.22 9.18 -15.21
N GLY A 750 -2.94 8.06 -15.33
CA GLY A 750 -4.30 8.03 -15.88
C GLY A 750 -5.33 8.59 -14.90
N SER A 751 -6.62 8.31 -15.16
CA SER A 751 -7.67 8.63 -14.20
C SER A 751 -7.47 7.82 -12.91
N PHE A 752 -7.59 8.47 -11.75
CA PHE A 752 -7.64 7.78 -10.47
C PHE A 752 -8.96 6.99 -10.32
N ASP A 753 -10.05 7.45 -10.93
CA ASP A 753 -11.37 6.80 -10.81
C ASP A 753 -11.34 5.36 -11.34
N ASP A 754 -10.64 5.10 -12.45
CA ASP A 754 -10.45 3.74 -12.99
C ASP A 754 -9.72 2.84 -11.99
N PHE A 755 -8.65 3.35 -11.38
CA PHE A 755 -7.93 2.63 -10.33
C PHE A 755 -8.81 2.40 -9.10
N ALA A 756 -9.58 3.39 -8.69
CA ALA A 756 -10.48 3.30 -7.54
C ALA A 756 -11.55 2.21 -7.71
N GLU A 757 -12.15 2.09 -8.90
CA GLU A 757 -13.12 1.03 -9.20
C GLU A 757 -12.51 -0.37 -9.10
N ARG A 758 -11.27 -0.55 -9.56
CA ARG A 758 -10.55 -1.83 -9.45
C ARG A 758 -10.05 -2.08 -8.02
N LEU A 759 -9.71 -1.02 -7.31
CA LEU A 759 -9.23 -1.07 -5.93
C LEU A 759 -10.29 -1.69 -5.01
N ASP A 760 -11.58 -1.41 -5.20
CA ASP A 760 -12.66 -1.99 -4.39
C ASP A 760 -12.62 -3.54 -4.39
N VAL A 761 -12.35 -4.15 -5.55
CA VAL A 761 -12.16 -5.62 -5.65
C VAL A 761 -10.83 -6.04 -5.03
N HIS A 762 -9.79 -5.23 -5.21
CA HIS A 762 -8.46 -5.54 -4.71
C HIS A 762 -8.36 -5.48 -3.18
N LEU A 763 -9.11 -4.59 -2.52
CA LEU A 763 -9.22 -4.54 -1.07
C LEU A 763 -9.73 -5.88 -0.50
N ARG A 764 -10.65 -6.55 -1.20
CA ARG A 764 -11.09 -7.91 -0.83
C ARG A 764 -9.97 -8.95 -0.97
N ARG A 765 -9.10 -8.83 -1.98
CA ARG A 765 -7.89 -9.67 -2.10
C ARG A 765 -6.92 -9.44 -0.95
N LEU A 766 -6.71 -8.18 -0.55
CA LEU A 766 -5.87 -7.83 0.59
C LEU A 766 -6.46 -8.38 1.91
N ALA A 767 -7.78 -8.26 2.11
CA ALA A 767 -8.47 -8.82 3.25
C ALA A 767 -8.36 -10.36 3.31
N ALA A 768 -8.55 -11.05 2.18
CA ALA A 768 -8.39 -12.50 2.07
C ALA A 768 -6.94 -12.95 2.33
N ALA A 769 -5.95 -12.10 2.03
CA ALA A 769 -4.54 -12.31 2.37
C ALA A 769 -4.20 -11.89 3.83
N GLY A 770 -5.20 -11.50 4.63
CA GLY A 770 -5.04 -11.11 6.03
C GLY A 770 -4.30 -9.79 6.24
N VAL A 771 -4.27 -8.90 5.24
CA VAL A 771 -3.60 -7.59 5.31
C VAL A 771 -4.43 -6.63 6.15
N GLN A 772 -3.83 -6.05 7.20
CA GLN A 772 -4.47 -5.03 8.04
C GLN A 772 -4.32 -3.62 7.42
N TYR A 773 -4.84 -3.43 6.22
CA TYR A 773 -4.77 -2.15 5.50
C TYR A 773 -5.54 -1.02 6.21
N ARG A 774 -5.25 0.24 5.85
CA ARG A 774 -6.06 1.39 6.25
C ARG A 774 -7.33 1.45 5.39
N PRO A 775 -8.55 1.41 5.98
CA PRO A 775 -9.78 1.60 5.22
C PRO A 775 -9.82 2.95 4.50
N LEU A 776 -10.52 3.01 3.36
CA LEU A 776 -10.55 4.21 2.52
C LEU A 776 -11.14 5.44 3.23
N ASP A 777 -12.11 5.23 4.11
CA ASP A 777 -12.79 6.28 4.87
C ASP A 777 -12.13 6.65 6.20
N GLY A 778 -11.01 6.00 6.55
CA GLY A 778 -10.19 6.36 7.71
C GLY A 778 -9.77 5.16 8.56
N PRO A 779 -8.87 5.39 9.54
CA PRO A 779 -8.45 4.35 10.46
C PRO A 779 -9.60 3.88 11.36
N ARG A 780 -9.73 2.56 11.50
CA ARG A 780 -10.59 1.94 12.50
C ARG A 780 -10.12 2.31 13.93
N PRO A 781 -10.98 2.23 14.96
CA PRO A 781 -10.60 2.57 16.32
C PRO A 781 -9.32 1.88 16.81
N ASP A 782 -9.14 0.59 16.51
CA ASP A 782 -7.94 -0.21 16.85
C ASP A 782 -6.65 0.26 16.14
N GLN A 783 -6.79 0.98 15.04
CA GLN A 783 -5.68 1.49 14.23
C GLN A 783 -5.24 2.91 14.64
N ARG A 784 -6.02 3.62 15.46
CA ARG A 784 -5.73 4.98 15.94
C ARG A 784 -4.72 4.96 17.09
N ARG A 785 -4.05 6.08 17.35
CA ARG A 785 -3.13 6.24 18.49
C ARG A 785 -3.33 7.62 19.14
N PRO A 786 -4.48 7.85 19.78
CA PRO A 786 -4.75 9.13 20.44
C PRO A 786 -3.74 9.40 21.56
N GLY A 787 -3.41 10.67 21.79
CA GLY A 787 -2.49 11.10 22.85
C GLY A 787 -1.00 10.84 22.58
N VAL A 788 -0.63 10.13 21.52
CA VAL A 788 0.79 9.96 21.14
C VAL A 788 1.22 11.16 20.29
N PRO A 789 2.25 11.92 20.70
CA PRO A 789 2.66 13.13 19.98
C PRO A 789 3.25 12.77 18.60
N GLY A 790 2.87 13.54 17.59
CA GLY A 790 3.44 13.49 16.25
C GLY A 790 4.19 14.77 15.89
N LYS A 791 4.66 14.85 14.65
CA LYS A 791 5.20 16.04 14.01
C LYS A 791 4.52 16.21 12.64
N PRO A 792 3.21 16.56 12.63
CA PRO A 792 2.49 16.77 11.38
C PRO A 792 3.11 17.94 10.62
N MET A 793 3.18 17.80 9.30
CA MET A 793 3.71 18.82 8.39
C MET A 793 2.70 18.99 7.25
N SER A 794 2.63 20.17 6.63
CA SER A 794 1.90 20.31 5.37
C SER A 794 2.77 19.86 4.20
N ILE A 795 2.12 19.51 3.09
CA ILE A 795 2.83 19.18 1.84
C ILE A 795 3.65 20.38 1.37
N GLU A 796 3.11 21.60 1.48
CA GLU A 796 3.79 22.83 1.11
C GLU A 796 5.07 23.04 1.91
N GLN A 797 5.01 22.84 3.24
CA GLN A 797 6.18 22.91 4.11
C GLN A 797 7.25 21.87 3.73
N ARG A 798 6.83 20.65 3.40
CA ARG A 798 7.77 19.61 2.99
C ARG A 798 8.40 19.92 1.63
N THR A 799 7.62 20.42 0.68
CA THR A 799 8.12 20.86 -0.62
C THR A 799 9.19 21.95 -0.47
N GLU A 800 8.97 22.94 0.41
CA GLU A 800 9.97 23.98 0.70
C GLU A 800 11.27 23.39 1.25
N ILE A 801 11.19 22.43 2.17
CA ILE A 801 12.37 21.73 2.71
C ILE A 801 13.11 20.96 1.61
N VAL A 802 12.39 20.20 0.78
CA VAL A 802 13.01 19.43 -0.32
C VAL A 802 13.66 20.38 -1.33
N ASP A 803 13.00 21.50 -1.67
CA ASP A 803 13.55 22.53 -2.55
C ASP A 803 14.87 23.13 -2.02
N GLU A 804 14.97 23.34 -0.71
CA GLU A 804 16.21 23.78 -0.07
C GLU A 804 17.32 22.71 -0.16
N LEU A 805 16.98 21.44 0.12
CA LEU A 805 17.94 20.32 0.05
C LEU A 805 18.53 20.15 -1.35
N VAL A 806 17.73 20.34 -2.40
CA VAL A 806 18.18 20.16 -3.80
C VAL A 806 18.64 21.45 -4.47
N ALA A 807 18.63 22.59 -3.77
CA ALA A 807 19.02 23.89 -4.34
C ALA A 807 20.44 23.86 -4.93
N GLY A 808 21.33 23.04 -4.34
CA GLY A 808 22.68 22.83 -4.84
C GLY A 808 22.77 22.15 -6.20
N LEU A 809 21.81 21.26 -6.52
CA LEU A 809 21.78 20.45 -7.74
C LEU A 809 21.25 21.20 -8.97
N ARG A 810 20.53 22.32 -8.77
CA ARG A 810 19.94 23.13 -9.84
C ARG A 810 20.94 24.06 -10.56
N ARG A 811 22.21 24.05 -10.16
CA ARG A 811 23.24 25.02 -10.58
C ARG A 811 23.98 24.64 -11.84
#